data_AF-A0A6D2LJ31-F1
#
_entry.id   AF-A0A6D2LJ31-F1
#
_cell.length_a   1.000
_cell.length_b   1.000
_cell.length_c   1.000
_cell.angle_alpha   90.00
_cell.angle_beta   90.00
_cell.angle_gamma   90.00
#
_symmetry.space_group_name_H-M   'P 1'
#
loop_
_entity.id
_entity.type
_entity.pdbx_description
1 polymer ?
#
loop_
_entity_poly.entity_id
_entity_poly.type
_entity_poly.pdbx_seq_one_letter_code
_entity_poly.pdbx_strand_id
1 'polypeptide(L)'
;MDPPVKNEDSVPSVSHSHFSIPLPQSSSNPNPDPSLNPFPSSISNPSFEQMVSFSAPKKRRRGRSQRSASSFHILPVPNAGVLPGNSNFVPSSSASYSGRLNLQANGSNQNVKKYPGIGDEIITINKEATTEALLALTAGFPADLLTDEEIDFGVVPVIGGIEQVNYILIRNHIISKWRENVSSWVTKEMFLDSIPKHCASLLDSAYHYLVTHGYINFGISQAIKDKFPAQSSKPSVVIVGAGLSGLAAARQLMRFGFKVTVLEGRKRPGGRVYTKKMEGNRVGAAADLGGSVLTGTLGNPLGIIARQLGSSLYKVRDKCPLYKVDGKPVDQDLDMKVEAAFNRLLDKASKLRQLMGDVSMDVSLGAALETFRQAFGDADGVATEEMGLFNWHLANLEYANAGLVSKLSLAFWDQDDPYDMGGDHCFLPGGNGRLVHALAENVPILYEKTVQTIRYGADGVKVTAGNQVYEGDMVLCTVPLGVLKNGSIKFVPELPQRKLDCIKRLGFGLLNKVAMLFPYVFWSTDLDTFGHLTEDPNYRGEFFLFYSYAPVAGGPLLIALVAGEAAHKFETMPPTDAVTRVLQILRGMYEPQGITVPDPIQTVCTRWGGDPFSLGSYSNVAVGASGDDYDILAESVGDGRLFFAGEATTRRYPATMHGAFVTGLREAANMAQSARARVIRKRIDRNPSKNPHSCATLLADLFRDPDMDFGSFSIIFSRRNPDPKSPAILRVTLSEPRKRNEDPNQHSNKILFQQLQSHFNQQQQIQVYTLLTRQQALELREVRGGDDKRLYHLCETLGVKLVGRKGLGTGADSVIASIKAERTGRKPPSSSSSGSKSGMLKVKSGALKRKLIRRIKGPVAPSQSNNHNNGISETIKSESLGNGKASEQPTIVESIGSSMQEESKWLGTGVASSSVGGSLQGEMETRT
;
A
#
# COMPACT_ATOMS: atom_id res chain seq x y z
N MET A 1 -56.96 -39.59 -17.01
CA MET A 1 -56.56 -41.00 -17.14
C MET A 1 -55.73 -41.32 -15.91
N ASP A 2 -55.96 -42.52 -15.38
CA ASP A 2 -55.60 -42.90 -14.01
C ASP A 2 -54.31 -43.74 -13.95
N PRO A 3 -53.67 -43.85 -12.77
CA PRO A 3 -52.50 -44.69 -12.55
C PRO A 3 -52.89 -46.14 -12.18
N PRO A 4 -51.89 -47.00 -11.92
CA PRO A 4 -51.75 -47.60 -10.57
C PRO A 4 -50.29 -47.56 -10.08
N VAL A 5 -49.91 -47.50 -8.79
CA VAL A 5 -50.56 -47.63 -7.46
C VAL A 5 -50.91 -49.05 -7.00
N LYS A 6 -50.13 -49.57 -6.03
CA LYS A 6 -50.52 -50.20 -4.74
C LYS A 6 -49.28 -50.79 -4.05
N ASN A 7 -49.14 -50.95 -2.72
CA ASN A 7 -49.61 -50.30 -1.47
C ASN A 7 -48.85 -51.02 -0.31
N GLU A 8 -49.13 -51.11 1.01
CA GLU A 8 -50.09 -50.70 2.08
C GLU A 8 -49.33 -51.07 3.39
N ASP A 9 -49.31 -50.42 4.57
CA ASP A 9 -49.72 -49.13 5.17
C ASP A 9 -48.74 -48.89 6.39
N SER A 10 -48.87 -48.18 7.52
CA SER A 10 -49.90 -47.37 8.25
C SER A 10 -49.21 -46.42 9.28
N VAL A 11 -49.99 -45.73 10.16
CA VAL A 11 -49.48 -44.79 11.22
C VAL A 11 -50.38 -44.84 12.48
N PRO A 12 -49.87 -44.44 13.68
CA PRO A 12 -50.42 -43.26 14.43
C PRO A 12 -49.33 -42.45 15.23
N SER A 13 -49.52 -41.23 15.78
CA SER A 13 -50.53 -40.16 15.61
C SER A 13 -50.03 -38.80 16.19
N VAL A 14 -50.90 -37.77 16.21
CA VAL A 14 -50.78 -36.40 16.78
C VAL A 14 -51.28 -36.38 18.27
N SER A 15 -51.29 -35.33 19.14
CA SER A 15 -51.30 -33.85 19.01
C SER A 15 -50.93 -32.99 20.27
N HIS A 16 -50.47 -31.76 19.99
CA HIS A 16 -50.63 -30.44 20.69
C HIS A 16 -50.82 -30.25 22.24
N SER A 17 -49.85 -29.51 22.83
CA SER A 17 -50.00 -28.18 23.51
C SER A 17 -50.14 -27.99 25.06
N HIS A 18 -49.63 -26.82 25.50
CA HIS A 18 -50.00 -25.95 26.66
C HIS A 18 -49.41 -26.10 28.11
N PHE A 19 -49.06 -24.92 28.68
CA PHE A 19 -48.93 -24.46 30.10
C PHE A 19 -47.84 -24.95 31.10
N SER A 20 -46.83 -24.08 31.31
CA SER A 20 -46.39 -23.39 32.58
C SER A 20 -45.99 -24.09 33.92
N ILE A 21 -44.85 -23.62 34.48
CA ILE A 21 -44.55 -23.38 35.94
C ILE A 21 -44.26 -24.67 36.80
N PRO A 22 -43.51 -24.69 37.95
CA PRO A 22 -42.94 -23.64 38.84
C PRO A 22 -41.41 -23.75 39.22
N LEU A 23 -40.97 -22.85 40.13
CA LEU A 23 -39.76 -22.92 40.99
C LEU A 23 -40.14 -23.33 42.45
N PRO A 24 -39.28 -24.07 43.19
CA PRO A 24 -38.76 -23.63 44.51
C PRO A 24 -37.27 -24.02 44.75
N GLN A 25 -36.38 -23.20 45.33
CA GLN A 25 -36.19 -22.79 46.74
C GLN A 25 -35.57 -23.82 47.73
N SER A 26 -34.29 -23.59 48.07
CA SER A 26 -33.60 -23.70 49.40
C SER A 26 -34.08 -24.75 50.45
N SER A 27 -33.22 -25.55 51.10
CA SER A 27 -32.22 -25.08 52.07
C SER A 27 -31.54 -26.26 52.83
N SER A 28 -30.25 -26.13 53.18
CA SER A 28 -29.67 -26.54 54.47
C SER A 28 -28.20 -26.12 54.58
N ASN A 29 -27.78 -25.71 55.79
CA ASN A 29 -26.41 -25.38 56.19
C ASN A 29 -26.13 -26.18 57.48
N PRO A 30 -24.88 -26.55 57.82
CA PRO A 30 -24.13 -25.65 58.69
C PRO A 30 -22.61 -25.59 58.44
N ASN A 31 -22.01 -24.49 58.88
CA ASN A 31 -20.56 -24.24 58.91
C ASN A 31 -19.94 -24.74 60.26
N PRO A 32 -18.61 -24.84 60.37
CA PRO A 32 -17.91 -23.72 61.01
C PRO A 32 -16.58 -23.29 60.36
N ASP A 33 -16.39 -21.96 60.37
CA ASP A 33 -15.15 -21.18 60.15
C ASP A 33 -14.19 -21.26 61.39
N PRO A 34 -13.01 -20.58 61.47
CA PRO A 34 -12.44 -19.53 60.58
C PRO A 34 -10.95 -19.65 60.18
N SER A 35 -10.51 -18.90 59.15
CA SER A 35 -9.44 -17.86 59.32
C SER A 35 -9.04 -17.07 58.05
N LEU A 36 -9.22 -15.74 58.14
CA LEU A 36 -8.37 -14.65 57.62
C LEU A 36 -8.01 -14.53 56.10
N ASN A 37 -8.79 -13.66 55.44
CA ASN A 37 -8.47 -12.79 54.29
C ASN A 37 -7.16 -11.97 54.40
N PRO A 38 -6.70 -11.22 53.35
CA PRO A 38 -7.10 -11.21 51.92
C PRO A 38 -5.92 -11.28 50.91
N PHE A 39 -6.22 -11.53 49.63
CA PHE A 39 -5.38 -11.07 48.50
C PHE A 39 -5.99 -9.81 47.84
N PRO A 40 -5.19 -8.79 47.48
CA PRO A 40 -5.71 -7.49 47.07
C PRO A 40 -6.14 -7.42 45.61
N SER A 41 -7.22 -6.68 45.35
CA SER A 41 -7.67 -6.32 44.00
C SER A 41 -6.90 -5.12 43.45
N SER A 42 -5.98 -5.36 42.50
CA SER A 42 -5.36 -4.30 41.70
C SER A 42 -5.18 -4.73 40.24
N ILE A 43 -6.12 -4.33 39.38
CA ILE A 43 -5.92 -4.39 37.92
C ILE A 43 -5.02 -3.21 37.52
N SER A 44 -3.71 -3.43 37.58
CA SER A 44 -2.74 -2.51 36.99
C SER A 44 -2.69 -2.70 35.48
N ASN A 45 -3.03 -1.66 34.72
CA ASN A 45 -2.57 -1.56 33.33
C ASN A 45 -1.04 -1.56 33.33
N PRO A 46 -0.35 -2.35 32.50
CA PRO A 46 1.10 -2.26 32.37
C PRO A 46 1.48 -0.87 31.84
N SER A 47 2.48 -0.24 32.46
CA SER A 47 2.94 1.09 32.09
C SER A 47 3.67 1.08 30.74
N PHE A 48 3.52 2.17 29.99
CA PHE A 48 4.02 2.30 28.61
C PHE A 48 5.55 2.15 28.50
N GLU A 49 6.27 2.42 29.58
CA GLU A 49 7.73 2.35 29.69
C GLU A 49 8.31 0.96 29.38
N GLN A 50 7.58 -0.13 29.68
CA GLN A 50 8.04 -1.50 29.38
C GLN A 50 8.10 -1.82 27.87
N MET A 51 7.52 -0.98 27.00
CA MET A 51 7.72 -1.09 25.55
C MET A 51 8.96 -0.37 25.02
N VAL A 52 9.69 0.40 25.86
CA VAL A 52 10.80 1.28 25.42
C VAL A 52 12.17 0.71 25.80
N SER A 53 12.35 -0.60 25.64
CA SER A 53 13.68 -1.24 25.64
C SER A 53 14.08 -1.53 24.18
N PHE A 54 14.78 -0.58 23.55
CA PHE A 54 15.33 -0.75 22.19
C PHE A 54 16.56 -1.66 22.18
N SER A 55 16.35 -2.94 22.44
CA SER A 55 17.30 -3.97 22.05
C SER A 55 17.21 -4.17 20.54
N ALA A 56 18.27 -3.81 19.81
CA ALA A 56 18.35 -4.14 18.39
C ALA A 56 18.35 -5.69 18.26
N PRO A 57 17.46 -6.28 17.42
CA PRO A 57 17.33 -7.73 17.33
C PRO A 57 18.63 -8.35 16.76
N LYS A 58 19.43 -8.96 17.64
CA LYS A 58 20.78 -9.48 17.31
C LYS A 58 20.79 -10.80 16.53
N LYS A 59 19.65 -11.49 16.40
CA LYS A 59 19.45 -12.65 15.53
C LYS A 59 18.11 -12.51 14.81
N ARG A 60 18.01 -13.09 13.61
CA ARG A 60 16.94 -12.86 12.62
C ARG A 60 16.57 -14.20 11.96
N ARG A 61 15.52 -14.19 11.14
CA ARG A 61 15.06 -15.29 10.27
C ARG A 61 16.22 -16.11 9.67
N ARG A 62 16.29 -17.41 9.96
CA ARG A 62 17.29 -18.33 9.36
C ARG A 62 17.30 -18.18 7.83
N GLY A 63 18.43 -17.81 7.25
CA GLY A 63 18.61 -17.68 5.79
C GLY A 63 18.23 -16.34 5.14
N ARG A 64 18.20 -15.21 5.87
CA ARG A 64 18.23 -13.85 5.26
C ARG A 64 19.27 -12.97 5.97
N SER A 65 20.22 -12.43 5.20
CA SER A 65 21.35 -11.64 5.72
C SER A 65 20.93 -10.22 6.19
N GLN A 66 21.79 -9.54 6.97
CA GLN A 66 21.69 -8.10 7.20
C GLN A 66 22.54 -7.35 6.18
N ARG A 67 21.90 -6.59 5.28
CA ARG A 67 22.56 -5.40 4.72
C ARG A 67 22.57 -4.30 5.79
N SER A 68 23.75 -3.84 6.19
CA SER A 68 23.87 -2.54 6.84
C SER A 68 23.40 -1.45 5.88
N ALA A 69 22.61 -0.49 6.37
CA ALA A 69 22.37 0.74 5.61
C ALA A 69 23.71 1.41 5.27
N SER A 70 23.80 2.07 4.12
CA SER A 70 25.00 2.79 3.70
C SER A 70 25.22 4.02 4.58
N SER A 71 26.05 3.87 5.61
CA SER A 71 26.43 4.96 6.51
C SER A 71 27.08 6.10 5.73
N PHE A 72 26.47 7.28 5.73
CA PHE A 72 27.14 8.50 5.30
C PHE A 72 28.29 8.81 6.26
N HIS A 73 29.53 8.74 5.77
CA HIS A 73 30.71 9.01 6.57
C HIS A 73 30.78 10.49 6.97
N ILE A 74 30.67 10.77 8.26
CA ILE A 74 31.11 12.02 8.87
C ILE A 74 32.50 11.76 9.48
N LEU A 75 33.48 12.60 9.14
CA LEU A 75 34.85 12.47 9.62
C LEU A 75 34.95 12.87 11.11
N PRO A 76 35.68 12.12 11.95
CA PRO A 76 35.86 12.47 13.36
C PRO A 76 36.89 13.59 13.55
N VAL A 77 36.56 14.54 14.44
CA VAL A 77 37.54 15.47 15.01
C VAL A 77 38.10 14.83 16.29
N PRO A 78 39.42 14.75 16.50
CA PRO A 78 40.01 14.05 17.64
C PRO A 78 39.82 14.83 18.94
N ASN A 79 39.52 14.11 20.02
CA ASN A 79 39.43 14.67 21.36
C ASN A 79 40.60 14.12 22.20
N ALA A 80 41.43 14.99 22.78
CA ALA A 80 42.47 14.58 23.72
C ALA A 80 41.84 14.34 25.10
N GLY A 81 42.07 13.17 25.70
CA GLY A 81 41.57 12.83 27.03
C GLY A 81 42.64 12.92 28.11
N VAL A 82 42.20 13.05 29.36
CA VAL A 82 42.92 12.68 30.60
C VAL A 82 41.87 12.18 31.62
N LEU A 83 42.25 11.22 32.45
CA LEU A 83 41.42 10.59 33.52
C LEU A 83 41.83 11.15 34.91
N PRO A 84 41.45 10.55 36.05
CA PRO A 84 40.12 10.67 36.67
C PRO A 84 40.20 11.18 38.14
N GLY A 85 39.05 11.36 38.81
CA GLY A 85 39.01 11.65 40.24
C GLY A 85 37.68 11.29 40.91
N ASN A 86 37.74 10.54 42.02
CA ASN A 86 36.61 10.29 42.93
C ASN A 86 36.17 11.62 43.61
N SER A 87 34.96 11.80 44.14
CA SER A 87 34.27 10.93 45.10
C SER A 87 32.79 11.33 45.34
N ASN A 88 32.08 10.52 46.13
CA ASN A 88 30.68 10.78 46.56
C ASN A 88 30.56 12.00 47.48
N PHE A 89 29.42 12.71 47.44
CA PHE A 89 28.67 13.11 48.65
C PHE A 89 27.20 13.46 48.34
N VAL A 90 26.32 13.19 49.30
CA VAL A 90 24.87 13.50 49.30
C VAL A 90 24.54 14.20 50.63
N PRO A 91 23.92 15.40 50.59
CA PRO A 91 22.52 15.59 51.02
C PRO A 91 21.72 16.45 49.99
N SER A 92 20.44 16.29 49.65
CA SER A 92 19.18 15.90 50.34
C SER A 92 18.36 17.07 50.93
N SER A 93 17.09 17.19 50.51
CA SER A 93 15.97 17.99 51.11
C SER A 93 16.12 19.54 51.15
N SER A 94 15.05 20.36 51.17
CA SER A 94 13.58 20.12 51.20
C SER A 94 12.77 21.35 50.71
N ALA A 95 11.46 21.17 50.51
CA ALA A 95 10.33 22.13 50.55
C ALA A 95 10.65 23.65 50.55
N SER A 96 10.23 24.47 49.57
CA SER A 96 8.84 24.84 49.17
C SER A 96 8.00 25.55 50.26
N TYR A 97 7.67 26.84 50.07
CA TYR A 97 6.27 27.33 49.94
C TYR A 97 6.14 28.84 49.58
N SER A 98 4.98 29.19 49.00
CA SER A 98 4.26 30.50 48.95
C SER A 98 4.97 31.87 48.97
N GLY A 99 4.51 32.79 48.11
CA GLY A 99 4.72 34.24 48.29
C GLY A 99 4.23 35.14 47.15
N ARG A 100 2.91 35.44 47.08
CA ARG A 100 2.37 36.53 46.23
C ARG A 100 2.08 37.75 47.09
N LEU A 101 2.52 38.95 46.66
CA LEU A 101 1.70 40.16 46.60
C LEU A 101 2.40 41.27 45.77
N ASN A 102 1.62 42.23 45.28
CA ASN A 102 2.08 43.34 44.44
C ASN A 102 2.44 44.58 45.27
N LEU A 103 3.34 45.41 44.74
CA LEU A 103 3.21 46.88 44.81
C LEU A 103 3.91 47.53 43.60
N GLN A 104 3.60 48.79 43.33
CA GLN A 104 3.91 49.50 42.08
C GLN A 104 5.09 50.47 42.24
N ALA A 105 5.87 50.70 41.17
CA ALA A 105 6.08 52.04 40.57
C ALA A 105 7.08 52.04 39.39
N ASN A 106 6.82 52.94 38.42
CA ASN A 106 7.75 53.64 37.52
C ASN A 106 8.87 52.89 36.75
N GLY A 107 8.95 53.15 35.44
CA GLY A 107 10.06 52.69 34.59
C GLY A 107 9.77 52.71 33.09
N SER A 108 9.60 53.89 32.50
CA SER A 108 9.25 54.02 31.08
C SER A 108 10.43 53.70 30.14
N ASN A 109 10.30 52.67 29.29
CA ASN A 109 10.97 52.66 27.99
C ASN A 109 10.26 51.74 26.97
N GLN A 110 9.87 52.29 25.82
CA GLN A 110 9.24 51.53 24.74
C GLN A 110 10.29 50.87 23.85
N ASN A 111 10.57 49.58 24.07
CA ASN A 111 11.27 48.76 23.08
C ASN A 111 10.25 47.98 22.24
N VAL A 112 10.00 48.44 21.02
CA VAL A 112 9.11 47.75 20.06
C VAL A 112 9.80 46.47 19.59
N LYS A 113 9.49 45.34 20.23
CA LYS A 113 9.82 44.02 19.70
C LYS A 113 9.19 43.89 18.31
N LYS A 114 10.02 43.76 17.28
CA LYS A 114 9.62 43.03 16.07
C LYS A 114 9.37 41.59 16.49
N TYR A 115 8.11 41.18 16.54
CA TYR A 115 7.80 39.76 16.50
C TYR A 115 8.16 39.23 15.11
N PRO A 116 8.71 38.01 15.00
CA PRO A 116 8.72 37.25 13.74
C PRO A 116 7.29 37.07 13.21
N GLY A 117 7.15 36.58 11.97
CA GLY A 117 5.85 36.05 11.54
C GLY A 117 5.49 34.87 12.44
N ILE A 118 4.24 34.82 12.93
CA ILE A 118 3.79 33.76 13.84
C ILE A 118 3.68 32.39 13.13
N GLY A 119 3.93 32.33 11.81
CA GLY A 119 4.14 31.08 11.06
C GLY A 119 5.61 30.66 10.90
N ASP A 120 6.57 31.47 11.37
CA ASP A 120 8.02 31.24 11.21
C ASP A 120 8.65 30.54 12.45
N GLU A 121 7.86 29.88 13.29
CA GLU A 121 8.30 29.24 14.54
C GLU A 121 8.01 27.73 14.53
N ILE A 122 8.98 26.93 15.02
CA ILE A 122 8.79 25.48 15.17
C ILE A 122 7.99 25.23 16.45
N ILE A 123 6.82 24.59 16.32
CA ILE A 123 5.93 24.34 17.46
C ILE A 123 6.49 23.27 18.41
N THR A 124 6.18 23.37 19.70
CA THR A 124 6.41 22.30 20.67
C THR A 124 5.05 21.83 21.20
N ILE A 125 4.63 20.62 20.82
CA ILE A 125 3.32 20.05 21.20
C ILE A 125 3.43 19.26 22.52
N ASN A 126 4.44 18.41 22.62
CA ASN A 126 4.67 17.50 23.74
C ASN A 126 6.17 17.45 24.09
N LYS A 127 6.51 17.06 25.33
CA LYS A 127 7.90 16.86 25.79
C LYS A 127 8.53 15.59 25.23
N GLU A 128 7.72 14.64 24.78
CA GLU A 128 8.13 13.31 24.29
C GLU A 128 8.13 13.18 22.77
N ALA A 129 8.52 14.24 22.04
CA ALA A 129 8.54 14.25 20.58
C ALA A 129 9.32 13.08 19.95
N THR A 130 10.37 12.58 20.62
CA THR A 130 11.11 11.38 20.22
C THR A 130 10.25 10.11 20.27
N THR A 131 9.44 9.92 21.32
CA THR A 131 8.50 8.79 21.45
C THR A 131 7.44 8.84 20.36
N GLU A 132 6.90 10.02 20.08
CA GLU A 132 5.89 10.23 19.03
C GLU A 132 6.46 9.96 17.63
N ALA A 133 7.70 10.38 17.36
CA ALA A 133 8.40 10.11 16.11
C ALA A 133 8.72 8.60 15.93
N LEU A 134 9.09 7.91 17.00
CA LEU A 134 9.30 6.45 16.98
C LEU A 134 7.97 5.69 16.72
N LEU A 135 6.87 6.12 17.34
CA LEU A 135 5.54 5.57 17.05
C LEU A 135 5.09 5.84 15.61
N ALA A 136 5.38 7.03 15.06
CA ALA A 136 5.15 7.34 13.66
C ALA A 136 6.00 6.47 12.71
N LEU A 137 7.25 6.17 13.07
CA LEU A 137 8.10 5.24 12.33
C LEU A 137 7.50 3.84 12.29
N THR A 138 6.92 3.35 13.39
CA THR A 138 6.15 2.08 13.35
C THR A 138 4.92 2.17 12.43
N ALA A 139 4.33 3.35 12.25
CA ALA A 139 3.21 3.54 11.32
C ALA A 139 3.65 3.71 9.84
N GLY A 140 4.95 3.63 9.54
CA GLY A 140 5.51 3.73 8.20
C GLY A 140 5.96 5.14 7.79
N PHE A 141 6.03 6.10 8.72
CA PHE A 141 6.45 7.47 8.46
C PHE A 141 7.88 7.74 8.94
N PRO A 142 8.78 8.28 8.10
CA PRO A 142 10.09 8.72 8.57
C PRO A 142 9.93 9.86 9.59
N ALA A 143 10.79 9.87 10.61
CA ALA A 143 10.66 10.71 11.80
C ALA A 143 10.62 12.22 11.50
N ASP A 144 11.39 12.65 10.50
CA ASP A 144 11.77 14.01 10.15
C ASP A 144 11.49 14.38 8.68
N LEU A 145 10.93 13.45 7.89
CA LEU A 145 10.62 13.62 6.47
C LEU A 145 9.13 13.39 6.16
N LEU A 146 8.74 13.81 4.95
CA LEU A 146 7.50 13.40 4.32
C LEU A 146 7.73 12.11 3.51
N THR A 147 6.71 11.27 3.44
CA THR A 147 6.62 10.18 2.47
C THR A 147 6.20 10.69 1.09
N ASP A 148 6.44 9.89 0.05
CA ASP A 148 6.03 10.19 -1.33
C ASP A 148 4.50 10.40 -1.43
N GLU A 149 3.72 9.57 -0.71
CA GLU A 149 2.25 9.66 -0.66
C GLU A 149 1.76 10.97 0.00
N GLU A 150 2.46 11.47 1.03
CA GLU A 150 2.19 12.78 1.63
C GLU A 150 2.52 13.94 0.66
N ILE A 151 3.59 13.81 -0.12
CA ILE A 151 4.01 14.80 -1.13
C ILE A 151 2.98 14.86 -2.28
N ASP A 152 2.60 13.70 -2.83
CA ASP A 152 1.62 13.60 -3.93
C ASP A 152 0.20 14.01 -3.51
N PHE A 153 -0.17 13.72 -2.25
CA PHE A 153 -1.41 14.25 -1.68
C PHE A 153 -1.38 15.78 -1.56
N GLY A 154 -0.19 16.35 -1.30
CA GLY A 154 0.06 17.78 -1.14
C GLY A 154 -0.22 18.26 0.28
N VAL A 155 0.23 17.52 1.30
CA VAL A 155 -0.07 17.82 2.72
C VAL A 155 0.45 19.19 3.18
N VAL A 156 1.48 19.73 2.53
CA VAL A 156 2.04 21.07 2.71
C VAL A 156 2.16 21.79 1.35
N PRO A 157 2.05 23.12 1.28
CA PRO A 157 2.12 23.86 0.02
C PRO A 157 3.54 23.96 -0.56
N VAL A 158 4.58 23.85 0.27
CA VAL A 158 5.99 23.86 -0.13
C VAL A 158 6.71 22.76 0.64
N ILE A 159 7.61 22.03 -0.05
CA ILE A 159 8.45 20.99 0.55
C ILE A 159 9.67 21.67 1.19
N GLY A 160 10.03 21.26 2.41
CA GLY A 160 11.03 21.88 3.24
C GLY A 160 10.53 23.12 4.00
N GLY A 161 11.35 23.59 4.94
CA GLY A 161 11.01 24.71 5.81
C GLY A 161 10.06 24.36 6.96
N ILE A 162 9.60 25.39 7.67
CA ILE A 162 8.98 25.25 9.00
C ILE A 162 7.57 24.65 8.94
N GLU A 163 6.79 24.91 7.89
CA GLU A 163 5.47 24.27 7.72
C GLU A 163 5.58 22.74 7.61
N GLN A 164 6.61 22.20 6.94
CA GLN A 164 6.85 20.75 6.90
C GLN A 164 7.19 20.20 8.28
N VAL A 165 8.08 20.86 9.04
CA VAL A 165 8.45 20.41 10.40
C VAL A 165 7.22 20.43 11.32
N ASN A 166 6.43 21.50 11.30
CA ASN A 166 5.23 21.63 12.11
C ASN A 166 4.16 20.60 11.71
N TYR A 167 3.97 20.33 10.40
CA TYR A 167 3.10 19.25 9.93
C TYR A 167 3.57 17.87 10.44
N ILE A 168 4.88 17.58 10.38
CA ILE A 168 5.45 16.29 10.81
C ILE A 168 5.22 16.08 12.32
N LEU A 169 5.44 17.11 13.13
CA LEU A 169 5.16 17.05 14.58
C LEU A 169 3.68 16.78 14.85
N ILE A 170 2.77 17.48 14.15
CA ILE A 170 1.32 17.28 14.28
C ILE A 170 0.91 15.86 13.85
N ARG A 171 1.41 15.38 12.72
CA ARG A 171 1.19 14.01 12.20
C ARG A 171 1.62 12.96 13.22
N ASN A 172 2.85 13.09 13.74
CA ASN A 172 3.41 12.14 14.71
C ASN A 172 2.58 12.12 16.00
N HIS A 173 2.17 13.29 16.50
CA HIS A 173 1.31 13.44 17.68
C HIS A 173 -0.08 12.79 17.49
N ILE A 174 -0.74 13.00 16.33
CA ILE A 174 -2.04 12.38 16.01
C ILE A 174 -1.91 10.84 15.94
N ILE A 175 -0.87 10.31 15.30
CA ILE A 175 -0.60 8.87 15.23
C ILE A 175 -0.38 8.30 16.64
N SER A 176 0.46 8.96 17.45
CA SER A 176 0.73 8.57 18.83
C SER A 176 -0.56 8.48 19.65
N LYS A 177 -1.39 9.53 19.61
CA LYS A 177 -2.67 9.60 20.33
C LYS A 177 -3.65 8.48 19.96
N TRP A 178 -3.67 8.05 18.69
CA TRP A 178 -4.48 6.89 18.28
C TRP A 178 -3.81 5.55 18.63
N ARG A 179 -2.48 5.46 18.63
CA ARG A 179 -1.73 4.25 19.01
C ARG A 179 -1.88 3.92 20.51
N GLU A 180 -2.12 4.91 21.38
CA GLU A 180 -2.54 4.71 22.78
C GLU A 180 -3.75 3.77 22.89
N ASN A 181 -4.85 4.10 22.18
CA ASN A 181 -6.08 3.32 22.18
C ASN A 181 -6.69 3.21 20.78
N VAL A 182 -6.19 2.25 20.01
CA VAL A 182 -6.64 1.95 18.64
C VAL A 182 -8.09 1.43 18.56
N SER A 183 -8.72 1.08 19.68
CA SER A 183 -10.14 0.73 19.72
C SER A 183 -11.05 1.95 19.80
N SER A 184 -10.50 3.13 20.14
CA SER A 184 -11.21 4.41 20.12
C SER A 184 -11.22 5.05 18.72
N TRP A 185 -12.12 6.03 18.54
CA TRP A 185 -12.07 6.96 17.42
C TRP A 185 -11.48 8.29 17.90
N VAL A 186 -10.34 8.67 17.34
CA VAL A 186 -9.71 9.99 17.58
C VAL A 186 -10.33 11.02 16.64
N THR A 187 -10.80 12.16 17.15
CA THR A 187 -11.32 13.28 16.32
C THR A 187 -10.29 14.40 16.20
N LYS A 188 -10.50 15.33 15.25
CA LYS A 188 -9.62 16.49 15.04
C LYS A 188 -9.69 17.48 16.20
N GLU A 189 -10.87 17.57 16.82
CA GLU A 189 -11.20 18.51 17.88
C GLU A 189 -10.38 18.26 19.15
N MET A 190 -9.97 17.01 19.38
CA MET A 190 -9.09 16.59 20.47
C MET A 190 -7.71 17.27 20.50
N PHE A 191 -7.30 17.94 19.41
CA PHE A 191 -5.99 18.59 19.27
C PHE A 191 -6.07 20.11 19.15
N LEU A 192 -7.27 20.71 19.22
CA LEU A 192 -7.44 22.16 19.03
C LEU A 192 -6.84 23.01 20.17
N ASP A 193 -6.66 22.42 21.35
CA ASP A 193 -6.06 23.08 22.51
C ASP A 193 -4.54 22.84 22.62
N SER A 194 -4.01 21.75 22.02
CA SER A 194 -2.58 21.44 22.01
C SER A 194 -1.82 21.99 20.81
N ILE A 195 -2.51 22.27 19.69
CA ILE A 195 -1.89 22.79 18.46
C ILE A 195 -2.15 24.30 18.32
N PRO A 196 -1.11 25.14 18.14
CA PRO A 196 -1.28 26.58 17.97
C PRO A 196 -2.22 26.95 16.81
N LYS A 197 -3.10 27.93 17.03
CA LYS A 197 -4.17 28.33 16.08
C LYS A 197 -3.68 28.71 14.68
N HIS A 198 -2.42 29.12 14.52
CA HIS A 198 -1.82 29.41 13.21
C HIS A 198 -1.53 28.11 12.40
N CYS A 199 -1.31 26.98 13.07
CA CYS A 199 -1.10 25.65 12.47
C CYS A 199 -2.41 24.88 12.19
N ALA A 200 -3.59 25.50 12.36
CA ALA A 200 -4.87 24.82 12.20
C ALA A 200 -5.10 24.22 10.79
N SER A 201 -4.48 24.79 9.75
CA SER A 201 -4.44 24.23 8.40
C SER A 201 -3.61 22.96 8.30
N LEU A 202 -2.48 22.89 9.00
CA LEU A 202 -1.60 21.71 9.06
C LEU A 202 -2.27 20.57 9.84
N LEU A 203 -3.01 20.89 10.91
CA LEU A 203 -3.88 19.94 11.62
C LEU A 203 -4.99 19.39 10.72
N ASP A 204 -5.72 20.25 9.98
CA ASP A 204 -6.76 19.78 9.07
C ASP A 204 -6.18 18.87 7.96
N SER A 205 -5.02 19.26 7.41
CA SER A 205 -4.28 18.48 6.41
C SER A 205 -3.83 17.11 6.95
N ALA A 206 -3.11 17.07 8.08
CA ALA A 206 -2.62 15.83 8.70
C ALA A 206 -3.76 14.90 9.12
N TYR A 207 -4.79 15.43 9.79
CA TYR A 207 -5.93 14.62 10.20
C TYR A 207 -6.71 14.07 8.99
N HIS A 208 -6.96 14.89 7.96
CA HIS A 208 -7.63 14.42 6.74
C HIS A 208 -6.79 13.38 6.00
N TYR A 209 -5.48 13.58 5.87
CA TYR A 209 -4.56 12.64 5.26
C TYR A 209 -4.58 11.27 5.97
N LEU A 210 -4.33 11.27 7.29
CA LEU A 210 -4.22 10.05 8.10
C LEU A 210 -5.54 9.27 8.15
N VAL A 211 -6.68 9.98 8.24
CA VAL A 211 -8.00 9.35 8.14
C VAL A 211 -8.28 8.85 6.73
N THR A 212 -7.88 9.56 5.67
CA THR A 212 -8.18 9.18 4.28
C THR A 212 -7.44 7.92 3.86
N HIS A 213 -6.12 7.84 4.06
CA HIS A 213 -5.34 6.64 3.67
C HIS A 213 -5.45 5.50 4.69
N GLY A 214 -6.09 5.74 5.85
CA GLY A 214 -6.37 4.71 6.84
C GLY A 214 -5.19 4.39 7.75
N TYR A 215 -4.34 5.38 8.05
CA TYR A 215 -3.27 5.28 9.05
C TYR A 215 -3.79 5.38 10.49
N ILE A 216 -4.94 6.03 10.69
CA ILE A 216 -5.67 6.09 11.96
C ILE A 216 -7.16 5.77 11.75
N ASN A 217 -7.87 5.46 12.85
CA ASN A 217 -9.31 5.22 12.86
C ASN A 217 -9.78 4.11 11.88
N PHE A 218 -8.96 3.07 11.70
CA PHE A 218 -9.26 1.93 10.83
C PHE A 218 -9.53 0.64 11.63
N GLY A 219 -10.27 -0.29 11.01
CA GLY A 219 -10.46 -1.65 11.53
C GLY A 219 -11.90 -2.01 11.91
N ILE A 220 -12.07 -2.53 13.13
CA ILE A 220 -13.24 -3.33 13.53
C ILE A 220 -13.86 -2.94 14.88
N SER A 221 -13.26 -2.05 15.67
CA SER A 221 -13.82 -1.70 16.99
C SER A 221 -15.18 -0.99 16.86
N GLN A 222 -16.01 -1.04 17.91
CA GLN A 222 -17.36 -0.47 17.85
C GLN A 222 -17.34 1.04 17.52
N ALA A 223 -16.49 1.83 18.20
CA ALA A 223 -16.35 3.27 17.93
C ALA A 223 -15.92 3.61 16.48
N ILE A 224 -15.37 2.64 15.73
CA ILE A 224 -15.05 2.75 14.31
C ILE A 224 -16.22 2.30 13.44
N LYS A 225 -16.94 1.23 13.81
CA LYS A 225 -18.21 0.82 13.19
C LYS A 225 -19.27 1.92 13.27
N ASP A 226 -19.35 2.63 14.40
CA ASP A 226 -20.31 3.72 14.65
C ASP A 226 -20.12 4.95 13.74
N LYS A 227 -19.04 5.01 12.95
CA LYS A 227 -18.81 6.06 11.93
C LYS A 227 -19.21 5.63 10.52
N PHE A 228 -19.79 4.44 10.34
CA PHE A 228 -20.32 4.00 9.05
C PHE A 228 -21.69 4.68 8.83
N PRO A 229 -21.88 5.43 7.74
CA PRO A 229 -23.16 6.09 7.48
C PRO A 229 -24.25 5.06 7.18
N ALA A 230 -25.42 5.22 7.82
CA ALA A 230 -26.55 4.29 7.69
C ALA A 230 -27.14 4.20 6.28
N GLN A 231 -26.84 5.15 5.40
CA GLN A 231 -27.21 5.14 3.98
C GLN A 231 -26.02 5.61 3.12
N SER A 232 -25.84 4.99 1.95
CA SER A 232 -24.81 5.39 0.99
C SER A 232 -25.18 6.71 0.30
N SER A 233 -24.27 7.70 0.37
CA SER A 233 -24.44 9.04 -0.22
C SER A 233 -23.46 9.33 -1.37
N LYS A 234 -22.60 8.36 -1.72
CA LYS A 234 -21.60 8.44 -2.79
C LYS A 234 -21.84 7.39 -3.89
N PRO A 235 -21.11 7.50 -5.02
CA PRO A 235 -21.07 6.51 -6.09
C PRO A 235 -20.98 5.04 -5.67
N SER A 236 -21.27 4.17 -6.62
CA SER A 236 -21.32 2.72 -6.47
C SER A 236 -19.99 2.04 -6.82
N VAL A 237 -19.61 1.01 -6.05
CA VAL A 237 -18.35 0.28 -6.22
C VAL A 237 -18.59 -1.23 -6.18
N VAL A 238 -18.15 -1.92 -7.23
CA VAL A 238 -18.03 -3.39 -7.24
C VAL A 238 -16.60 -3.76 -6.82
N ILE A 239 -16.44 -4.71 -5.91
CA ILE A 239 -15.14 -5.24 -5.51
C ILE A 239 -15.09 -6.72 -5.89
N VAL A 240 -14.05 -7.16 -6.60
CA VAL A 240 -13.87 -8.55 -7.02
C VAL A 240 -12.83 -9.20 -6.11
N GLY A 241 -13.28 -10.17 -5.31
CA GLY A 241 -12.53 -10.86 -4.25
C GLY A 241 -12.83 -10.30 -2.84
N ALA A 242 -13.10 -11.20 -1.90
CA ALA A 242 -13.28 -10.92 -0.47
C ALA A 242 -12.06 -11.36 0.37
N GLY A 243 -10.86 -11.26 -0.22
CA GLY A 243 -9.58 -11.36 0.51
C GLY A 243 -9.32 -10.12 1.39
N LEU A 244 -8.22 -10.10 2.15
CA LEU A 244 -7.91 -8.98 3.07
C LEU A 244 -7.89 -7.60 2.37
N SER A 245 -7.42 -7.52 1.12
CA SER A 245 -7.47 -6.32 0.28
C SER A 245 -8.89 -5.86 0.00
N GLY A 246 -9.73 -6.75 -0.54
CA GLY A 246 -11.13 -6.46 -0.84
C GLY A 246 -11.94 -6.09 0.42
N LEU A 247 -11.71 -6.77 1.54
CA LEU A 247 -12.37 -6.47 2.81
C LEU A 247 -11.92 -5.14 3.41
N ALA A 248 -10.61 -4.83 3.41
CA ALA A 248 -10.09 -3.55 3.90
C ALA A 248 -10.64 -2.38 3.05
N ALA A 249 -10.63 -2.53 1.73
CA ALA A 249 -11.21 -1.55 0.81
C ALA A 249 -12.71 -1.37 1.03
N ALA A 250 -13.48 -2.46 1.15
CA ALA A 250 -14.91 -2.42 1.37
C ALA A 250 -15.27 -1.63 2.63
N ARG A 251 -14.63 -1.94 3.76
CA ARG A 251 -14.86 -1.23 5.04
C ARG A 251 -14.55 0.26 4.94
N GLN A 252 -13.44 0.64 4.30
CA GLN A 252 -13.08 2.04 4.09
C GLN A 252 -14.08 2.77 3.18
N LEU A 253 -14.44 2.18 2.04
CA LEU A 253 -15.40 2.76 1.09
C LEU A 253 -16.80 2.90 1.71
N MET A 254 -17.23 1.93 2.51
CA MET A 254 -18.48 2.02 3.30
C MET A 254 -18.41 3.14 4.34
N ARG A 255 -17.32 3.25 5.13
CA ARG A 255 -17.09 4.37 6.07
C ARG A 255 -17.07 5.72 5.35
N PHE A 256 -16.60 5.76 4.11
CA PHE A 256 -16.68 6.95 3.24
C PHE A 256 -18.08 7.19 2.64
N GLY A 257 -19.04 6.27 2.76
CA GLY A 257 -20.41 6.42 2.26
C GLY A 257 -20.65 5.96 0.81
N PHE A 258 -19.72 5.22 0.20
CA PHE A 258 -19.94 4.58 -1.10
C PHE A 258 -20.90 3.39 -0.97
N LYS A 259 -21.70 3.14 -2.01
CA LYS A 259 -22.49 1.91 -2.11
C LYS A 259 -21.58 0.78 -2.60
N VAL A 260 -21.15 -0.10 -1.70
CA VAL A 260 -20.24 -1.22 -2.02
C VAL A 260 -21.03 -2.51 -2.26
N THR A 261 -20.56 -3.34 -3.21
CA THR A 261 -20.90 -4.76 -3.33
C THR A 261 -19.63 -5.55 -3.58
N VAL A 262 -19.38 -6.62 -2.83
CA VAL A 262 -18.22 -7.52 -3.02
C VAL A 262 -18.68 -8.80 -3.69
N LEU A 263 -17.97 -9.25 -4.73
CA LEU A 263 -18.19 -10.52 -5.42
C LEU A 263 -17.04 -11.48 -5.08
N GLU A 264 -17.34 -12.62 -4.48
CA GLU A 264 -16.35 -13.64 -4.11
C GLU A 264 -16.68 -14.96 -4.82
N GLY A 265 -15.69 -15.56 -5.49
CA GLY A 265 -15.89 -16.80 -6.24
C GLY A 265 -16.06 -18.03 -5.34
N ARG A 266 -15.53 -17.98 -4.12
CA ARG A 266 -15.64 -19.04 -3.10
C ARG A 266 -16.94 -18.90 -2.30
N LYS A 267 -17.31 -19.97 -1.59
CA LYS A 267 -18.32 -19.96 -0.51
C LYS A 267 -17.84 -19.40 0.84
N ARG A 268 -16.74 -18.63 0.85
CA ARG A 268 -16.14 -18.06 2.07
C ARG A 268 -15.29 -16.82 1.76
N PRO A 269 -15.15 -15.87 2.72
CA PRO A 269 -14.20 -14.77 2.60
C PRO A 269 -12.75 -15.22 2.87
N GLY A 270 -11.83 -14.26 2.84
CA GLY A 270 -10.41 -14.40 3.21
C GLY A 270 -9.49 -14.84 2.07
N GLY A 271 -10.00 -15.55 1.07
CA GLY A 271 -9.21 -16.04 -0.06
C GLY A 271 -8.05 -16.91 0.40
N ARG A 272 -6.82 -16.41 0.25
CA ARG A 272 -5.56 -17.04 0.70
C ARG A 272 -5.27 -16.91 2.20
N VAL A 273 -6.07 -16.16 2.96
CA VAL A 273 -6.15 -16.30 4.42
C VAL A 273 -7.28 -17.27 4.72
N TYR A 274 -6.94 -18.46 5.20
CA TYR A 274 -7.90 -19.54 5.44
C TYR A 274 -7.48 -20.38 6.64
N THR A 275 -8.27 -20.28 7.70
CA THR A 275 -8.27 -21.22 8.82
C THR A 275 -9.37 -22.25 8.60
N LYS A 276 -9.06 -23.53 8.76
CA LYS A 276 -10.05 -24.61 8.84
C LYS A 276 -10.15 -25.10 10.28
N LYS A 277 -11.38 -25.21 10.80
CA LYS A 277 -11.65 -25.96 12.03
C LYS A 277 -11.48 -27.45 11.73
N MET A 278 -10.64 -28.12 12.49
CA MET A 278 -10.40 -29.56 12.42
C MET A 278 -10.89 -30.21 13.71
N GLU A 279 -11.62 -31.31 13.60
CA GLU A 279 -12.33 -31.92 14.74
C GLU A 279 -12.43 -33.45 14.58
N GLY A 280 -12.40 -34.16 15.71
CA GLY A 280 -12.69 -35.59 15.81
C GLY A 280 -12.28 -36.16 17.17
N ASN A 281 -12.85 -37.29 17.59
CA ASN A 281 -12.57 -37.97 18.87
C ASN A 281 -12.58 -37.03 20.10
N ARG A 282 -13.49 -36.05 20.13
CA ARG A 282 -13.62 -34.97 21.14
C ARG A 282 -12.47 -33.95 21.19
N VAL A 283 -11.50 -34.05 20.28
CA VAL A 283 -10.42 -33.07 20.08
C VAL A 283 -10.82 -32.09 18.96
N GLY A 284 -10.41 -30.83 19.07
CA GLY A 284 -10.61 -29.81 18.03
C GLY A 284 -9.44 -28.83 17.95
N ALA A 285 -9.19 -28.28 16.76
CA ALA A 285 -8.11 -27.33 16.51
C ALA A 285 -8.40 -26.36 15.35
N ALA A 286 -7.79 -25.18 15.36
CA ALA A 286 -7.83 -24.19 14.29
C ALA A 286 -6.55 -24.23 13.43
N ALA A 287 -6.64 -24.70 12.18
CA ALA A 287 -5.51 -24.89 11.28
C ALA A 287 -5.43 -23.81 10.19
N ASP A 288 -4.38 -22.98 10.18
CA ASP A 288 -4.15 -22.02 9.10
C ASP A 288 -3.52 -22.70 7.87
N LEU A 289 -4.37 -23.03 6.90
CA LEU A 289 -3.99 -23.63 5.63
C LEU A 289 -3.39 -22.61 4.64
N GLY A 290 -3.69 -21.32 4.85
CA GLY A 290 -3.19 -20.19 4.06
C GLY A 290 -2.16 -19.35 4.80
N GLY A 291 -2.31 -18.03 4.81
CA GLY A 291 -1.48 -17.13 5.62
C GLY A 291 -1.51 -17.47 7.12
N SER A 292 -0.35 -17.79 7.69
CA SER A 292 -0.16 -18.24 9.10
C SER A 292 0.44 -17.18 10.01
N VAL A 293 1.50 -16.50 9.57
CA VAL A 293 2.36 -15.69 10.44
C VAL A 293 2.08 -14.20 10.24
N LEU A 294 1.84 -13.47 11.33
CA LEU A 294 1.98 -12.03 11.36
C LEU A 294 3.47 -11.71 11.49
N THR A 295 4.12 -11.47 10.36
CA THR A 295 5.51 -11.00 10.30
C THR A 295 5.57 -9.57 10.81
N GLY A 296 6.24 -9.36 11.95
CA GLY A 296 6.35 -8.07 12.59
C GLY A 296 5.15 -7.72 13.46
N THR A 297 5.40 -7.08 14.60
CA THR A 297 4.37 -6.61 15.54
C THR A 297 4.32 -5.09 15.69
N LEU A 298 5.42 -4.36 15.44
CA LEU A 298 5.46 -2.91 15.65
C LEU A 298 4.64 -2.16 14.60
N GLY A 299 4.89 -2.45 13.32
CA GLY A 299 4.22 -1.77 12.21
C GLY A 299 3.03 -2.49 11.58
N ASN A 300 2.83 -3.77 11.90
CA ASN A 300 1.86 -4.60 11.22
C ASN A 300 0.40 -4.22 11.58
N PRO A 301 -0.42 -3.71 10.64
CA PRO A 301 -1.78 -3.29 10.92
C PRO A 301 -2.70 -4.44 11.35
N LEU A 302 -2.35 -5.70 11.04
CA LEU A 302 -3.10 -6.86 11.52
C LEU A 302 -2.89 -7.10 13.03
N GLY A 303 -1.77 -6.65 13.60
CA GLY A 303 -1.58 -6.59 15.05
C GLY A 303 -2.50 -5.58 15.73
N ILE A 304 -2.82 -4.47 15.04
CA ILE A 304 -3.84 -3.51 15.50
C ILE A 304 -5.24 -4.15 15.46
N ILE A 305 -5.58 -4.90 14.40
CA ILE A 305 -6.85 -5.64 14.33
C ILE A 305 -6.93 -6.72 15.43
N ALA A 306 -5.83 -7.45 15.71
CA ALA A 306 -5.77 -8.41 16.81
C ALA A 306 -5.98 -7.75 18.18
N ARG A 307 -5.38 -6.56 18.41
CA ARG A 307 -5.61 -5.77 19.63
C ARG A 307 -7.05 -5.24 19.73
N GLN A 308 -7.68 -4.86 18.62
CA GLN A 308 -9.12 -4.52 18.57
C GLN A 308 -10.03 -5.75 18.81
N LEU A 309 -9.58 -6.97 18.51
CA LEU A 309 -10.22 -8.24 18.89
C LEU A 309 -9.98 -8.65 20.36
N GLY A 310 -9.29 -7.83 21.17
CA GLY A 310 -8.88 -8.20 22.52
C GLY A 310 -7.99 -9.45 22.57
N SER A 311 -7.33 -9.80 21.46
CA SER A 311 -6.60 -11.05 21.29
C SER A 311 -5.10 -10.81 21.41
N SER A 312 -4.47 -11.42 22.42
CA SER A 312 -3.02 -11.43 22.53
C SER A 312 -2.40 -12.22 21.38
N LEU A 313 -1.24 -11.76 20.89
CA LEU A 313 -0.47 -12.46 19.86
C LEU A 313 0.54 -13.39 20.51
N TYR A 314 0.72 -14.58 19.93
CA TYR A 314 1.70 -15.56 20.41
C TYR A 314 3.00 -15.39 19.62
N LYS A 315 4.08 -14.96 20.27
CA LYS A 315 5.41 -14.88 19.66
C LYS A 315 5.88 -16.29 19.25
N VAL A 316 6.28 -16.45 17.99
CA VAL A 316 7.00 -17.64 17.54
C VAL A 316 8.39 -17.63 18.15
N ARG A 317 8.76 -18.71 18.84
CA ARG A 317 10.07 -18.91 19.47
C ARG A 317 11.14 -19.16 18.41
N ASP A 318 12.33 -18.58 18.63
CA ASP A 318 13.48 -18.67 17.71
C ASP A 318 14.12 -20.09 17.65
N LYS A 319 13.68 -21.02 18.51
CA LYS A 319 14.18 -22.40 18.59
C LYS A 319 13.56 -23.25 17.47
N CYS A 320 14.39 -23.65 16.52
CA CYS A 320 14.07 -24.58 15.43
C CYS A 320 15.16 -25.65 15.35
N PRO A 321 15.07 -26.77 16.10
CA PRO A 321 16.02 -27.87 15.96
C PRO A 321 15.82 -28.55 14.60
N LEU A 322 16.93 -29.04 14.03
CA LEU A 322 16.92 -29.84 12.81
C LEU A 322 17.19 -31.31 13.16
N TYR A 323 16.52 -32.20 12.45
CA TYR A 323 16.65 -33.65 12.62
C TYR A 323 17.15 -34.30 11.32
N LYS A 324 18.06 -35.27 11.46
CA LYS A 324 18.59 -36.10 10.38
C LYS A 324 17.55 -37.14 9.94
N VAL A 325 17.82 -37.80 8.81
CA VAL A 325 16.98 -38.89 8.27
C VAL A 325 16.91 -40.10 9.23
N ASP A 326 17.93 -40.30 10.07
CA ASP A 326 17.96 -41.34 11.12
C ASP A 326 17.26 -40.93 12.43
N GLY A 327 16.55 -39.81 12.42
CA GLY A 327 15.78 -39.27 13.55
C GLY A 327 16.60 -38.58 14.65
N LYS A 328 17.95 -38.61 14.58
CA LYS A 328 18.79 -37.90 15.56
C LYS A 328 18.74 -36.39 15.32
N PRO A 329 18.90 -35.56 16.37
CA PRO A 329 19.16 -34.13 16.17
C PRO A 329 20.48 -33.92 15.40
N VAL A 330 20.52 -32.86 14.61
CA VAL A 330 21.75 -32.33 14.01
C VAL A 330 22.63 -31.74 15.09
N ASP A 331 23.96 -31.82 14.92
CA ASP A 331 24.91 -31.16 15.81
C ASP A 331 24.78 -29.62 15.75
N GLN A 332 24.80 -28.96 16.91
CA GLN A 332 24.51 -27.52 16.98
C GLN A 332 25.64 -26.67 16.40
N ASP A 333 26.90 -27.07 16.54
CA ASP A 333 28.01 -26.33 15.95
C ASP A 333 28.07 -26.53 14.43
N LEU A 334 27.68 -27.71 13.93
CA LEU A 334 27.52 -27.99 12.50
C LEU A 334 26.38 -27.17 11.86
N ASP A 335 25.21 -27.11 12.51
CA ASP A 335 24.07 -26.27 12.10
C ASP A 335 24.48 -24.79 12.02
N MET A 336 25.17 -24.27 13.05
CA MET A 336 25.71 -22.90 13.04
C MET A 336 26.80 -22.68 11.98
N LYS A 337 27.66 -23.67 11.72
CA LYS A 337 28.71 -23.63 10.67
C LYS A 337 28.08 -23.51 9.29
N VAL A 338 27.10 -24.35 8.97
CA VAL A 338 26.44 -24.36 7.65
C VAL A 338 25.53 -23.15 7.47
N GLU A 339 24.80 -22.70 8.50
CA GLU A 339 24.05 -21.44 8.45
C GLU A 339 24.98 -20.25 8.18
N ALA A 340 26.14 -20.17 8.85
CA ALA A 340 27.11 -19.12 8.61
C ALA A 340 27.72 -19.18 7.18
N ALA A 341 27.96 -20.38 6.65
CA ALA A 341 28.42 -20.56 5.26
C ALA A 341 27.35 -20.13 4.24
N PHE A 342 26.09 -20.53 4.44
CA PHE A 342 24.96 -20.17 3.58
C PHE A 342 24.74 -18.66 3.51
N ASN A 343 24.71 -17.99 4.66
CA ASN A 343 24.55 -16.53 4.70
C ASN A 343 25.73 -15.80 4.02
N ARG A 344 26.97 -16.31 4.13
CA ARG A 344 28.12 -15.78 3.37
C ARG A 344 27.98 -15.94 1.85
N LEU A 345 27.25 -16.94 1.36
CA LEU A 345 26.95 -17.06 -0.08
C LEU A 345 25.91 -16.02 -0.53
N LEU A 346 24.89 -15.75 0.30
CA LEU A 346 23.95 -14.64 0.04
C LEU A 346 24.67 -13.28 0.04
N ASP A 347 25.64 -13.06 0.93
CA ASP A 347 26.47 -11.84 0.91
C ASP A 347 27.34 -11.75 -0.35
N LYS A 348 27.88 -12.87 -0.85
CA LYS A 348 28.61 -12.92 -2.13
C LYS A 348 27.68 -12.62 -3.32
N ALA A 349 26.45 -13.16 -3.34
CA ALA A 349 25.45 -12.84 -4.36
C ALA A 349 25.00 -11.37 -4.33
N SER A 350 24.83 -10.82 -3.12
CA SER A 350 24.55 -9.40 -2.86
C SER A 350 25.64 -8.46 -3.38
N LYS A 351 26.91 -8.91 -3.40
CA LYS A 351 28.06 -8.20 -4.00
C LYS A 351 28.15 -8.42 -5.51
N LEU A 352 27.94 -9.65 -5.99
CA LEU A 352 27.98 -9.98 -7.41
C LEU A 352 27.02 -9.13 -8.23
N ARG A 353 25.76 -8.98 -7.77
CA ARG A 353 24.78 -8.12 -8.47
C ARG A 353 25.17 -6.65 -8.53
N GLN A 354 25.91 -6.14 -7.54
CA GLN A 354 26.46 -4.77 -7.58
C GLN A 354 27.57 -4.63 -8.63
N LEU A 355 28.36 -5.69 -8.87
CA LEU A 355 29.41 -5.71 -9.89
C LEU A 355 28.85 -5.95 -11.31
N MET A 356 27.74 -6.69 -11.42
CA MET A 356 27.09 -6.99 -12.71
C MET A 356 26.17 -5.87 -13.22
N GLY A 357 25.70 -4.98 -12.34
CA GLY A 357 24.72 -3.95 -12.71
C GLY A 357 23.45 -4.55 -13.32
N ASP A 358 22.97 -3.94 -14.40
CA ASP A 358 21.73 -4.33 -15.10
C ASP A 358 21.73 -5.80 -15.57
N VAL A 359 22.90 -6.38 -15.88
CA VAL A 359 23.04 -7.79 -16.29
C VAL A 359 22.59 -8.76 -15.19
N SER A 360 22.54 -8.32 -13.92
CA SER A 360 22.01 -9.13 -12.82
C SER A 360 20.48 -9.35 -12.85
N MET A 361 19.75 -8.64 -13.72
CA MET A 361 18.31 -8.85 -13.91
C MET A 361 18.00 -10.17 -14.63
N ASP A 362 18.87 -10.59 -15.55
CA ASP A 362 18.72 -11.81 -16.37
C ASP A 362 19.31 -13.06 -15.70
N VAL A 363 19.91 -12.91 -14.52
CA VAL A 363 20.53 -14.01 -13.76
C VAL A 363 19.66 -14.41 -12.57
N SER A 364 19.56 -15.70 -12.31
CA SER A 364 18.83 -16.21 -11.14
C SER A 364 19.72 -16.28 -9.89
N LEU A 365 19.11 -16.09 -8.72
CA LEU A 365 19.77 -16.25 -7.43
C LEU A 365 20.37 -17.67 -7.28
N GLY A 366 19.65 -18.69 -7.77
CA GLY A 366 20.09 -20.08 -7.77
C GLY A 366 21.36 -20.30 -8.58
N ALA A 367 21.50 -19.68 -9.77
CA ALA A 367 22.72 -19.76 -10.56
C ALA A 367 23.91 -19.13 -9.82
N ALA A 368 23.74 -17.96 -9.21
CA ALA A 368 24.80 -17.32 -8.42
C ALA A 368 25.22 -18.15 -7.20
N LEU A 369 24.25 -18.69 -6.44
CA LEU A 369 24.52 -19.55 -5.29
C LEU A 369 25.24 -20.84 -5.67
N GLU A 370 24.85 -21.47 -6.79
CA GLU A 370 25.48 -22.69 -7.29
C GLU A 370 26.91 -22.46 -7.78
N THR A 371 27.15 -21.39 -8.56
CA THR A 371 28.51 -20.99 -8.97
C THR A 371 29.43 -20.78 -7.77
N PHE A 372 28.93 -20.16 -6.68
CA PHE A 372 29.72 -20.04 -5.45
C PHE A 372 29.85 -21.35 -4.68
N ARG A 373 28.83 -22.23 -4.67
CA ARG A 373 28.92 -23.54 -4.02
C ARG A 373 30.03 -24.38 -4.65
N GLN A 374 30.17 -24.34 -5.98
CA GLN A 374 31.25 -24.99 -6.72
C GLN A 374 32.60 -24.31 -6.45
N ALA A 375 32.71 -23.01 -6.73
CA ALA A 375 33.97 -22.26 -6.62
C ALA A 375 34.55 -22.13 -5.18
N PHE A 376 33.80 -22.54 -4.15
CA PHE A 376 34.25 -22.60 -2.76
C PHE A 376 34.03 -23.99 -2.12
N GLY A 377 33.71 -25.03 -2.92
CA GLY A 377 33.37 -26.38 -2.46
C GLY A 377 34.34 -27.49 -2.86
N ASP A 378 35.16 -27.28 -3.90
CA ASP A 378 36.15 -28.26 -4.36
C ASP A 378 37.45 -28.22 -3.52
N ALA A 379 37.31 -28.65 -2.25
CA ALA A 379 38.42 -29.04 -1.38
C ALA A 379 37.92 -30.12 -0.41
N ASP A 380 38.11 -31.39 -0.79
CA ASP A 380 37.81 -32.62 -0.04
C ASP A 380 36.36 -32.78 0.46
N GLY A 381 35.55 -33.49 -0.33
CA GLY A 381 34.43 -34.33 0.13
C GLY A 381 33.49 -33.74 1.19
N VAL A 382 32.75 -32.68 0.84
CA VAL A 382 31.67 -32.13 1.70
C VAL A 382 30.78 -33.26 2.21
N ALA A 383 30.73 -33.43 3.53
CA ALA A 383 30.01 -34.55 4.15
C ALA A 383 28.51 -34.50 3.81
N THR A 384 27.89 -35.67 3.61
CA THR A 384 26.47 -35.80 3.21
C THR A 384 25.54 -34.96 4.10
N GLU A 385 25.83 -34.88 5.40
CA GLU A 385 25.07 -34.07 6.37
C GLU A 385 25.20 -32.56 6.13
N GLU A 386 26.39 -32.05 5.78
CA GLU A 386 26.57 -30.62 5.43
C GLU A 386 25.80 -30.26 4.16
N MET A 387 25.76 -31.17 3.19
CA MET A 387 24.96 -30.99 1.98
C MET A 387 23.45 -31.05 2.28
N GLY A 388 23.02 -31.92 3.20
CA GLY A 388 21.64 -31.98 3.70
C GLY A 388 21.21 -30.68 4.38
N LEU A 389 22.07 -30.12 5.25
CA LEU A 389 21.85 -28.81 5.88
C LEU A 389 21.80 -27.66 4.88
N PHE A 390 22.72 -27.65 3.90
CA PHE A 390 22.72 -26.64 2.84
C PHE A 390 21.44 -26.70 1.99
N ASN A 391 20.97 -27.91 1.66
CA ASN A 391 19.70 -28.13 0.98
C ASN A 391 18.50 -27.69 1.85
N TRP A 392 18.53 -27.89 3.16
CA TRP A 392 17.50 -27.38 4.07
C TRP A 392 17.43 -25.84 4.08
N HIS A 393 18.58 -25.15 4.09
CA HIS A 393 18.60 -23.69 3.98
C HIS A 393 18.10 -23.19 2.61
N LEU A 394 18.44 -23.88 1.52
CA LEU A 394 17.85 -23.60 0.20
C LEU A 394 16.33 -23.81 0.20
N ALA A 395 15.83 -24.91 0.78
CA ALA A 395 14.40 -25.18 0.92
C ALA A 395 13.68 -24.10 1.74
N ASN A 396 14.30 -23.62 2.81
CA ASN A 396 13.76 -22.52 3.63
C ASN A 396 13.71 -21.18 2.85
N LEU A 397 14.68 -20.94 1.96
CA LEU A 397 14.68 -19.79 1.05
C LEU A 397 13.64 -19.94 -0.09
N GLU A 398 13.41 -21.15 -0.60
CA GLU A 398 12.35 -21.44 -1.56
C GLU A 398 10.96 -21.32 -0.92
N TYR A 399 10.80 -21.75 0.34
CA TYR A 399 9.62 -21.46 1.16
C TYR A 399 9.42 -19.95 1.34
N ALA A 400 10.47 -19.22 1.73
CA ALA A 400 10.41 -17.78 1.98
C ALA A 400 9.83 -16.98 0.79
N ASN A 401 10.10 -17.44 -0.44
CA ASN A 401 9.64 -16.81 -1.69
C ASN A 401 8.49 -17.57 -2.38
N ALA A 402 8.09 -18.74 -1.88
CA ALA A 402 7.30 -19.76 -2.59
C ALA A 402 7.83 -20.09 -4.01
N GLY A 403 9.12 -19.90 -4.28
CA GLY A 403 9.68 -19.91 -5.63
C GLY A 403 11.02 -20.62 -5.69
N LEU A 404 11.25 -21.37 -6.76
CA LEU A 404 12.54 -22.02 -7.02
C LEU A 404 13.65 -20.98 -7.07
N VAL A 405 14.77 -21.20 -6.39
CA VAL A 405 15.90 -20.23 -6.42
C VAL A 405 16.43 -20.01 -7.84
N SER A 406 16.31 -21.01 -8.72
CA SER A 406 16.63 -20.94 -10.14
C SER A 406 15.73 -20.00 -10.97
N LYS A 407 14.62 -19.51 -10.41
CA LYS A 407 13.68 -18.57 -11.04
C LYS A 407 13.61 -17.20 -10.36
N LEU A 408 14.17 -17.04 -9.16
CA LEU A 408 14.21 -15.76 -8.44
C LEU A 408 15.28 -14.82 -9.02
N SER A 409 14.96 -13.54 -9.19
CA SER A 409 15.88 -12.51 -9.69
C SER A 409 17.07 -12.30 -8.75
N LEU A 410 18.30 -12.47 -9.25
CA LEU A 410 19.51 -12.12 -8.50
C LEU A 410 19.50 -10.62 -8.11
N ALA A 411 19.10 -9.75 -9.04
CA ALA A 411 18.98 -8.31 -8.81
C ALA A 411 18.02 -7.95 -7.66
N PHE A 412 16.83 -8.56 -7.60
CA PHE A 412 15.68 -7.98 -6.89
C PHE A 412 14.89 -8.89 -5.93
N TRP A 413 15.28 -10.16 -5.70
CA TRP A 413 14.53 -11.09 -4.82
C TRP A 413 14.32 -10.61 -3.37
N ASP A 414 15.16 -9.69 -2.88
CA ASP A 414 15.19 -9.17 -1.50
C ASP A 414 14.85 -7.67 -1.42
N GLN A 415 14.23 -7.11 -2.46
CA GLN A 415 13.89 -5.67 -2.52
C GLN A 415 12.95 -5.19 -1.40
N ASP A 416 12.27 -6.11 -0.72
CA ASP A 416 11.34 -5.89 0.38
C ASP A 416 12.04 -5.73 1.74
N ASP A 417 13.26 -6.25 1.91
CA ASP A 417 13.98 -6.23 3.20
C ASP A 417 14.20 -4.84 3.82
N PRO A 418 14.39 -3.73 3.05
CA PRO A 418 14.44 -2.37 3.61
C PRO A 418 13.14 -1.90 4.27
N TYR A 419 12.02 -2.58 4.01
CA TYR A 419 10.69 -2.25 4.52
C TYR A 419 10.19 -3.24 5.58
N ASP A 420 11.02 -4.21 6.01
CA ASP A 420 10.66 -5.23 7.00
C ASP A 420 10.01 -4.63 8.26
N MET A 421 8.78 -5.05 8.56
CA MET A 421 8.02 -4.53 9.69
C MET A 421 8.64 -5.10 10.99
N GLY A 422 9.40 -4.28 11.69
CA GLY A 422 10.11 -4.71 12.90
C GLY A 422 9.22 -5.26 14.03
N GLY A 423 9.89 -5.92 14.98
CA GLY A 423 9.26 -6.66 16.08
C GLY A 423 9.15 -8.15 15.81
N ASP A 424 8.45 -8.86 16.69
CA ASP A 424 8.36 -10.31 16.65
C ASP A 424 7.56 -10.84 15.46
N HIS A 425 7.79 -12.10 15.11
CA HIS A 425 6.90 -12.87 14.26
C HIS A 425 5.90 -13.61 15.16
N CYS A 426 4.60 -13.52 14.86
CA CYS A 426 3.56 -14.05 15.73
C CYS A 426 2.52 -14.92 15.01
N PHE A 427 1.96 -15.88 15.74
CA PHE A 427 0.69 -16.52 15.43
C PHE A 427 -0.46 -15.79 16.14
N LEU A 428 -1.68 -15.89 15.59
CA LEU A 428 -2.92 -15.47 16.26
C LEU A 428 -3.63 -16.70 16.86
N PRO A 429 -3.83 -16.77 18.19
CA PRO A 429 -4.60 -17.84 18.81
C PRO A 429 -6.01 -17.98 18.21
N GLY A 430 -6.39 -19.19 17.83
CA GLY A 430 -7.61 -19.52 17.08
C GLY A 430 -7.55 -19.26 15.56
N GLY A 431 -6.38 -18.91 15.02
CA GLY A 431 -6.12 -18.79 13.58
C GLY A 431 -6.55 -17.46 12.94
N ASN A 432 -5.93 -17.13 11.80
CA ASN A 432 -6.08 -15.83 11.13
C ASN A 432 -7.47 -15.58 10.52
N GLY A 433 -8.29 -16.63 10.38
CA GLY A 433 -9.71 -16.54 10.03
C GLY A 433 -10.49 -15.63 10.98
N ARG A 434 -10.07 -15.50 12.24
CA ARG A 434 -10.67 -14.53 13.19
C ARG A 434 -10.58 -13.09 12.69
N LEU A 435 -9.46 -12.70 12.06
CA LEU A 435 -9.30 -11.39 11.40
C LEU A 435 -10.25 -11.27 10.20
N VAL A 436 -10.33 -12.31 9.38
CA VAL A 436 -11.19 -12.35 8.18
C VAL A 436 -12.66 -12.18 8.55
N HIS A 437 -13.17 -12.93 9.53
CA HIS A 437 -14.57 -12.86 9.95
C HIS A 437 -14.93 -11.48 10.51
N ALA A 438 -14.07 -10.89 11.34
CA ALA A 438 -14.30 -9.55 11.90
C ALA A 438 -14.22 -8.42 10.85
N LEU A 439 -13.40 -8.59 9.81
CA LEU A 439 -13.34 -7.65 8.69
C LEU A 439 -14.55 -7.80 7.74
N ALA A 440 -15.01 -9.04 7.51
CA ALA A 440 -16.20 -9.34 6.71
C ALA A 440 -17.53 -8.98 7.40
N GLU A 441 -17.53 -8.75 8.72
CA GLU A 441 -18.72 -8.38 9.48
C GLU A 441 -19.40 -7.12 8.91
N ASN A 442 -20.68 -7.28 8.55
CA ASN A 442 -21.56 -6.29 7.91
C ASN A 442 -21.11 -5.82 6.51
N VAL A 443 -20.13 -6.46 5.87
CA VAL A 443 -19.75 -6.18 4.48
C VAL A 443 -20.72 -6.89 3.52
N PRO A 444 -21.26 -6.21 2.49
CA PRO A 444 -22.18 -6.82 1.51
C PRO A 444 -21.42 -7.70 0.51
N ILE A 445 -21.17 -8.96 0.90
CA ILE A 445 -20.46 -9.97 0.11
C ILE A 445 -21.46 -10.94 -0.53
N LEU A 446 -21.36 -11.12 -1.84
CA LEU A 446 -22.05 -12.13 -2.62
C LEU A 446 -21.06 -13.26 -2.94
N TYR A 447 -21.24 -14.39 -2.26
CA TYR A 447 -20.43 -15.60 -2.44
C TYR A 447 -20.84 -16.39 -3.69
N GLU A 448 -19.95 -17.27 -4.13
CA GLU A 448 -20.12 -18.14 -5.31
C GLU A 448 -20.38 -17.32 -6.60
N LYS A 449 -19.78 -16.13 -6.67
CA LYS A 449 -19.80 -15.19 -7.82
C LYS A 449 -18.45 -15.16 -8.51
N THR A 450 -18.12 -16.25 -9.20
CA THR A 450 -17.00 -16.28 -10.16
C THR A 450 -17.24 -15.24 -11.25
N VAL A 451 -16.41 -14.20 -11.28
CA VAL A 451 -16.41 -13.16 -12.34
C VAL A 451 -15.68 -13.70 -13.57
N GLN A 452 -16.27 -13.53 -14.76
CA GLN A 452 -15.64 -13.88 -16.05
C GLN A 452 -15.34 -12.64 -16.92
N THR A 453 -15.97 -11.50 -16.65
CA THR A 453 -15.76 -10.28 -17.46
C THR A 453 -15.89 -9.02 -16.62
N ILE A 454 -14.98 -8.08 -16.84
CA ILE A 454 -15.00 -6.72 -16.27
C ILE A 454 -15.00 -5.73 -17.44
N ARG A 455 -16.15 -5.11 -17.69
CA ARG A 455 -16.28 -4.00 -18.65
C ARG A 455 -16.10 -2.66 -17.93
N TYR A 456 -15.36 -1.72 -18.49
CA TYR A 456 -15.15 -0.39 -17.93
C TYR A 456 -15.09 0.71 -19.02
N GLY A 457 -15.56 1.91 -18.71
CA GLY A 457 -15.56 3.02 -19.67
C GLY A 457 -16.11 4.34 -19.13
N ALA A 458 -16.44 5.26 -20.05
CA ALA A 458 -16.92 6.60 -19.73
C ALA A 458 -18.17 6.59 -18.83
N ASP A 459 -19.06 5.62 -19.01
CA ASP A 459 -20.34 5.54 -18.29
C ASP A 459 -20.25 4.89 -16.90
N GLY A 460 -19.25 4.04 -16.67
CA GLY A 460 -19.14 3.25 -15.43
C GLY A 460 -18.41 1.93 -15.64
N VAL A 461 -18.85 0.91 -14.90
CA VAL A 461 -18.37 -0.48 -14.99
C VAL A 461 -19.54 -1.45 -15.04
N LYS A 462 -19.34 -2.59 -15.72
CA LYS A 462 -20.27 -3.75 -15.69
C LYS A 462 -19.46 -5.01 -15.47
N VAL A 463 -19.70 -5.70 -14.35
CA VAL A 463 -18.99 -6.91 -13.94
C VAL A 463 -19.91 -8.11 -14.09
N THR A 464 -19.54 -9.08 -14.92
CA THR A 464 -20.34 -10.28 -15.20
C THR A 464 -19.83 -11.46 -14.37
N ALA A 465 -20.74 -12.09 -13.61
CA ALA A 465 -20.50 -13.33 -12.89
C ALA A 465 -21.61 -14.34 -13.20
N GLY A 466 -21.31 -15.31 -14.07
CA GLY A 466 -22.31 -16.17 -14.69
C GLY A 466 -23.35 -15.33 -15.46
N ASN A 467 -24.63 -15.66 -15.28
CA ASN A 467 -25.73 -14.95 -15.93
C ASN A 467 -26.12 -13.63 -15.25
N GLN A 468 -25.33 -13.15 -14.26
CA GLN A 468 -25.63 -11.94 -13.48
C GLN A 468 -24.64 -10.82 -13.80
N VAL A 469 -25.15 -9.60 -13.99
CA VAL A 469 -24.36 -8.39 -14.27
C VAL A 469 -24.51 -7.41 -13.11
N TYR A 470 -23.38 -6.98 -12.56
CA TYR A 470 -23.28 -6.00 -11.49
C TYR A 470 -22.75 -4.69 -12.07
N GLU A 471 -23.57 -3.65 -12.06
CA GLU A 471 -23.20 -2.32 -12.56
C GLU A 471 -22.69 -1.44 -11.42
N GLY A 472 -21.78 -0.52 -11.75
CA GLY A 472 -21.29 0.47 -10.80
C GLY A 472 -20.56 1.64 -11.44
N ASP A 473 -20.12 2.60 -10.62
CA ASP A 473 -19.27 3.70 -11.07
C ASP A 473 -17.79 3.30 -11.14
N MET A 474 -17.34 2.39 -10.27
CA MET A 474 -15.97 1.90 -10.22
C MET A 474 -15.92 0.41 -9.89
N VAL A 475 -14.84 -0.25 -10.32
CA VAL A 475 -14.51 -1.62 -9.91
C VAL A 475 -13.12 -1.66 -9.27
N LEU A 476 -12.98 -2.42 -8.20
CA LEU A 476 -11.71 -2.78 -7.60
C LEU A 476 -11.45 -4.28 -7.82
N CYS A 477 -10.43 -4.61 -8.59
CA CYS A 477 -10.00 -5.98 -8.82
C CYS A 477 -8.99 -6.40 -7.75
N THR A 478 -9.28 -7.48 -7.00
CA THR A 478 -8.38 -7.99 -5.93
C THR A 478 -8.01 -9.47 -6.09
N VAL A 479 -8.23 -10.03 -7.28
CA VAL A 479 -7.92 -11.44 -7.56
C VAL A 479 -6.40 -11.70 -7.52
N PRO A 480 -5.95 -12.90 -7.13
CA PRO A 480 -4.54 -13.26 -7.11
C PRO A 480 -3.86 -13.15 -8.49
N LEU A 481 -2.54 -12.88 -8.50
CA LEU A 481 -1.75 -12.76 -9.73
C LEU A 481 -1.82 -14.03 -10.60
N GLY A 482 -1.93 -15.23 -10.01
CA GLY A 482 -2.18 -16.47 -10.76
C GLY A 482 -3.46 -16.43 -11.60
N VAL A 483 -4.54 -15.86 -11.07
CA VAL A 483 -5.83 -15.68 -11.79
C VAL A 483 -5.71 -14.67 -12.93
N LEU A 484 -4.90 -13.61 -12.75
CA LEU A 484 -4.58 -12.65 -13.82
C LEU A 484 -3.72 -13.29 -14.92
N LYS A 485 -2.67 -14.04 -14.54
CA LYS A 485 -1.80 -14.78 -15.46
C LYS A 485 -2.55 -15.80 -16.31
N ASN A 486 -3.56 -16.45 -15.74
CA ASN A 486 -4.38 -17.44 -16.44
C ASN A 486 -5.43 -16.82 -17.40
N GLY A 487 -5.61 -15.49 -17.39
CA GLY A 487 -6.58 -14.82 -18.26
C GLY A 487 -8.04 -15.12 -17.95
N SER A 488 -8.36 -15.69 -16.77
CA SER A 488 -9.71 -16.15 -16.40
C SER A 488 -10.79 -15.05 -16.35
N ILE A 489 -10.37 -13.77 -16.39
CA ILE A 489 -11.25 -12.61 -16.40
C ILE A 489 -10.96 -11.80 -17.66
N LYS A 490 -11.95 -11.68 -18.55
CA LYS A 490 -11.87 -10.82 -19.73
C LYS A 490 -12.09 -9.36 -19.37
N PHE A 491 -11.08 -8.53 -19.59
CA PHE A 491 -11.19 -7.08 -19.49
C PHE A 491 -11.72 -6.48 -20.80
N VAL A 492 -12.65 -5.53 -20.74
CA VAL A 492 -13.17 -4.82 -21.93
C VAL A 492 -13.29 -3.30 -21.65
N PRO A 493 -12.50 -2.44 -22.31
CA PRO A 493 -11.40 -2.76 -23.22
C PRO A 493 -10.28 -3.57 -22.53
N GLU A 494 -9.34 -4.08 -23.31
CA GLU A 494 -8.19 -4.81 -22.78
C GLU A 494 -7.30 -3.93 -21.87
N LEU A 495 -6.52 -4.57 -21.00
CA LEU A 495 -5.57 -3.87 -20.14
C LEU A 495 -4.43 -3.27 -20.97
N PRO A 496 -3.84 -2.12 -20.57
CA PRO A 496 -2.69 -1.55 -21.25
C PRO A 496 -1.51 -2.54 -21.30
N GLN A 497 -0.79 -2.61 -22.43
CA GLN A 497 0.29 -3.59 -22.66
C GLN A 497 1.30 -3.67 -21.51
N ARG A 498 1.77 -2.52 -20.99
CA ARG A 498 2.69 -2.44 -19.84
C ARG A 498 2.22 -3.22 -18.60
N LYS A 499 0.90 -3.33 -18.39
CA LYS A 499 0.27 -4.12 -17.31
C LYS A 499 0.14 -5.60 -17.65
N LEU A 500 -0.14 -5.94 -18.92
CA LEU A 500 -0.06 -7.34 -19.38
C LEU A 500 1.38 -7.88 -19.25
N ASP A 501 2.37 -7.06 -19.58
CA ASP A 501 3.78 -7.40 -19.46
C ASP A 501 4.22 -7.60 -18.01
N CYS A 502 3.76 -6.76 -17.06
CA CYS A 502 4.09 -6.96 -15.64
C CYS A 502 3.38 -8.19 -15.05
N ILE A 503 2.13 -8.46 -15.44
CA ILE A 503 1.41 -9.69 -15.11
C ILE A 503 2.17 -10.92 -15.65
N LYS A 504 2.78 -10.82 -16.84
CA LYS A 504 3.62 -11.87 -17.41
C LYS A 504 4.95 -12.03 -16.63
N ARG A 505 5.69 -10.95 -16.40
CA ARG A 505 7.03 -10.93 -15.76
C ARG A 505 7.02 -11.41 -14.31
N LEU A 506 6.14 -10.86 -13.46
CA LEU A 506 6.16 -11.15 -12.01
C LEU A 506 6.08 -12.64 -11.74
N GLY A 507 6.86 -13.14 -10.79
CA GLY A 507 6.75 -14.53 -10.35
C GLY A 507 5.47 -14.74 -9.56
N PHE A 508 4.85 -15.90 -9.71
CA PHE A 508 3.78 -16.35 -8.81
C PHE A 508 4.13 -17.78 -8.35
N GLY A 509 4.41 -17.89 -7.07
CA GLY A 509 5.00 -19.06 -6.44
C GLY A 509 3.98 -20.09 -5.95
N LEU A 510 4.48 -21.22 -5.48
CA LEU A 510 3.71 -22.29 -4.88
C LEU A 510 4.34 -22.76 -3.56
N LEU A 511 3.48 -22.87 -2.56
CA LEU A 511 3.75 -23.41 -1.22
C LEU A 511 2.49 -24.14 -0.76
N ASN A 512 2.66 -25.38 -0.31
CA ASN A 512 1.58 -26.18 0.24
C ASN A 512 1.87 -26.63 1.68
N LYS A 513 0.84 -27.21 2.33
CA LYS A 513 0.90 -27.70 3.71
C LYS A 513 0.15 -29.01 3.88
N VAL A 514 0.53 -29.77 4.91
CA VAL A 514 -0.27 -30.87 5.48
C VAL A 514 -0.56 -30.53 6.94
N ALA A 515 -1.81 -30.20 7.26
CA ALA A 515 -2.26 -30.04 8.64
C ALA A 515 -2.75 -31.39 9.19
N MET A 516 -2.34 -31.73 10.41
CA MET A 516 -2.57 -33.03 11.06
C MET A 516 -3.01 -32.82 12.51
N LEU A 517 -4.24 -33.23 12.82
CA LEU A 517 -4.79 -33.22 14.17
C LEU A 517 -4.58 -34.61 14.79
N PHE A 518 -3.88 -34.69 15.92
CA PHE A 518 -3.56 -35.95 16.61
C PHE A 518 -4.41 -36.15 17.88
N PRO A 519 -4.41 -37.35 18.49
CA PRO A 519 -5.10 -37.57 19.78
C PRO A 519 -4.46 -36.83 20.96
N TYR A 520 -3.14 -36.65 20.93
CA TYR A 520 -2.36 -35.93 21.94
C TYR A 520 -1.13 -35.28 21.31
N VAL A 521 -0.49 -34.37 22.03
CA VAL A 521 0.79 -33.77 21.64
C VAL A 521 1.90 -34.78 21.97
N PHE A 522 2.49 -35.42 20.96
CA PHE A 522 3.62 -36.35 21.13
C PHE A 522 4.98 -35.67 20.95
N TRP A 523 5.03 -34.54 20.27
CA TRP A 523 6.22 -33.70 20.13
C TRP A 523 6.40 -32.78 21.36
N SER A 524 7.56 -32.15 21.51
CA SER A 524 7.78 -31.21 22.63
C SER A 524 6.97 -29.92 22.45
N THR A 525 6.28 -29.49 23.51
CA THR A 525 5.59 -28.18 23.58
C THR A 525 6.57 -27.01 23.75
N ASP A 526 7.85 -27.27 24.00
CA ASP A 526 8.90 -26.23 24.04
C ASP A 526 9.29 -25.72 22.64
N LEU A 527 8.81 -26.36 21.57
CA LEU A 527 9.01 -25.99 20.17
C LEU A 527 7.77 -25.38 19.53
N ASP A 528 7.95 -24.31 18.76
CA ASP A 528 6.98 -23.85 17.75
C ASP A 528 7.30 -24.37 16.35
N THR A 529 8.58 -24.65 16.09
CA THR A 529 9.07 -25.10 14.78
C THR A 529 10.16 -26.15 14.94
N PHE A 530 10.26 -27.07 13.98
CA PHE A 530 11.41 -27.97 13.83
C PHE A 530 11.56 -28.39 12.36
N GLY A 531 12.79 -28.70 11.94
CA GLY A 531 13.11 -29.09 10.57
C GLY A 531 13.57 -30.54 10.44
N HIS A 532 13.45 -31.08 9.24
CA HIS A 532 13.89 -32.42 8.86
C HIS A 532 14.77 -32.32 7.61
N LEU A 533 15.95 -32.95 7.63
CA LEU A 533 16.88 -33.01 6.50
C LEU A 533 16.47 -34.09 5.49
N THR A 534 16.99 -34.00 4.27
CA THR A 534 16.91 -35.08 3.28
C THR A 534 18.24 -35.17 2.52
N GLU A 535 18.58 -36.38 2.10
CA GLU A 535 19.76 -36.66 1.27
C GLU A 535 19.50 -36.36 -0.22
N ASP A 536 18.24 -36.43 -0.67
CA ASP A 536 17.87 -36.12 -2.06
C ASP A 536 17.53 -34.62 -2.22
N PRO A 537 18.35 -33.83 -2.96
CA PRO A 537 18.10 -32.42 -3.20
C PRO A 537 16.80 -32.15 -3.97
N ASN A 538 16.29 -33.10 -4.77
CA ASN A 538 15.05 -32.97 -5.54
C ASN A 538 13.78 -32.97 -4.67
N TYR A 539 13.92 -33.37 -3.40
CA TYR A 539 12.88 -33.38 -2.38
C TYR A 539 13.20 -32.45 -1.20
N ARG A 540 14.22 -31.56 -1.30
CA ARG A 540 14.64 -30.68 -0.19
C ARG A 540 13.53 -29.86 0.47
N GLY A 541 12.49 -29.51 -0.30
CA GLY A 541 11.32 -28.77 0.18
C GLY A 541 10.16 -29.63 0.68
N GLU A 542 10.28 -30.96 0.71
CA GLU A 542 9.22 -31.87 1.10
C GLU A 542 9.22 -32.13 2.61
N PHE A 543 8.18 -31.65 3.31
CA PHE A 543 8.02 -31.81 4.77
C PHE A 543 9.23 -31.32 5.60
N PHE A 544 10.07 -30.48 5.01
CA PHE A 544 11.36 -30.03 5.56
C PHE A 544 11.24 -29.18 6.83
N LEU A 545 10.06 -28.60 7.08
CA LEU A 545 9.77 -27.72 8.20
C LEU A 545 8.35 -27.97 8.72
N PHE A 546 8.24 -28.19 10.02
CA PHE A 546 7.00 -28.40 10.75
C PHE A 546 6.71 -27.24 11.68
N TYR A 547 5.44 -26.86 11.79
CA TYR A 547 4.93 -25.90 12.77
C TYR A 547 4.07 -26.61 13.82
N SER A 548 4.49 -26.51 15.08
CA SER A 548 3.75 -26.90 16.27
C SER A 548 2.67 -25.85 16.53
N TYR A 549 1.44 -26.16 16.14
CA TYR A 549 0.29 -25.28 16.32
C TYR A 549 -0.40 -25.48 17.69
N ALA A 550 0.05 -26.45 18.49
CA ALA A 550 -0.53 -26.79 19.80
C ALA A 550 -0.72 -25.59 20.76
N PRO A 551 0.21 -24.62 20.88
CA PRO A 551 0.04 -23.46 21.77
C PRO A 551 -1.05 -22.47 21.34
N VAL A 552 -1.51 -22.53 20.09
CA VAL A 552 -2.36 -21.49 19.45
C VAL A 552 -3.63 -22.00 18.79
N ALA A 553 -3.70 -23.28 18.41
CA ALA A 553 -4.83 -23.85 17.70
C ALA A 553 -5.98 -24.32 18.62
N GLY A 554 -5.73 -24.46 19.92
CA GLY A 554 -6.67 -25.03 20.90
C GLY A 554 -6.63 -26.56 21.02
N GLY A 555 -5.72 -27.23 20.33
CA GLY A 555 -5.55 -28.68 20.37
C GLY A 555 -4.26 -29.17 19.69
N PRO A 556 -3.92 -30.46 19.81
CA PRO A 556 -2.72 -31.11 19.26
C PRO A 556 -2.68 -31.11 17.72
N LEU A 557 -2.33 -29.95 17.15
CA LEU A 557 -2.21 -29.74 15.72
C LEU A 557 -0.75 -29.53 15.32
N LEU A 558 -0.31 -30.29 14.31
CA LEU A 558 0.98 -30.10 13.63
C LEU A 558 0.72 -29.71 12.17
N ILE A 559 1.57 -28.86 11.58
CA ILE A 559 1.47 -28.48 10.17
C ILE A 559 2.85 -28.65 9.50
N ALA A 560 2.97 -29.60 8.57
CA ALA A 560 4.16 -29.75 7.73
C ALA A 560 4.08 -28.84 6.49
N LEU A 561 5.20 -28.27 6.06
CA LEU A 561 5.30 -27.42 4.87
C LEU A 561 5.86 -28.18 3.65
N VAL A 562 5.41 -27.81 2.45
CA VAL A 562 5.90 -28.35 1.18
C VAL A 562 6.22 -27.20 0.22
N ALA A 563 7.51 -27.00 -0.04
CA ALA A 563 8.08 -25.86 -0.77
C ALA A 563 8.94 -26.30 -1.97
N GLY A 564 9.47 -25.34 -2.73
CA GLY A 564 10.38 -25.60 -3.85
C GLY A 564 9.77 -26.49 -4.94
N GLU A 565 10.58 -27.36 -5.53
CA GLU A 565 10.12 -28.28 -6.58
C GLU A 565 9.13 -29.33 -6.05
N ALA A 566 9.31 -29.76 -4.80
CA ALA A 566 8.39 -30.68 -4.13
C ALA A 566 6.96 -30.11 -4.08
N ALA A 567 6.79 -28.79 -3.91
CA ALA A 567 5.45 -28.16 -3.89
C ALA A 567 4.66 -28.38 -5.20
N HIS A 568 5.34 -28.48 -6.34
CA HIS A 568 4.73 -28.77 -7.64
C HIS A 568 4.39 -30.26 -7.78
N LYS A 569 5.33 -31.17 -7.45
CA LYS A 569 5.11 -32.63 -7.44
C LYS A 569 3.97 -33.02 -6.49
N PHE A 570 3.82 -32.27 -5.40
CA PHE A 570 2.80 -32.46 -4.38
C PHE A 570 1.38 -32.11 -4.83
N GLU A 571 1.16 -31.28 -5.86
CA GLU A 571 -0.20 -30.97 -6.34
C GLU A 571 -0.90 -32.21 -6.92
N THR A 572 -0.17 -33.06 -7.64
CA THR A 572 -0.70 -34.29 -8.26
C THR A 572 -0.60 -35.53 -7.38
N MET A 573 0.13 -35.47 -6.26
CA MET A 573 0.26 -36.58 -5.31
C MET A 573 -1.10 -36.90 -4.64
N PRO A 574 -1.47 -38.18 -4.43
CA PRO A 574 -2.64 -38.54 -3.63
C PRO A 574 -2.51 -38.05 -2.17
N PRO A 575 -3.60 -37.54 -1.54
CA PRO A 575 -3.55 -37.09 -0.15
C PRO A 575 -3.22 -38.21 0.87
N THR A 576 -3.51 -39.47 0.54
CA THR A 576 -3.10 -40.65 1.30
C THR A 576 -1.59 -40.75 1.39
N ASP A 577 -0.92 -40.69 0.24
CA ASP A 577 0.50 -40.94 0.09
C ASP A 577 1.32 -39.80 0.73
N ALA A 578 0.82 -38.57 0.59
CA ALA A 578 1.29 -37.40 1.31
C ALA A 578 1.26 -37.60 2.84
N VAL A 579 0.15 -38.14 3.37
CA VAL A 579 -0.01 -38.41 4.80
C VAL A 579 0.89 -39.57 5.25
N THR A 580 0.97 -40.65 4.47
CA THR A 580 1.88 -41.78 4.75
C THR A 580 3.34 -41.32 4.81
N ARG A 581 3.81 -40.52 3.86
CA ARG A 581 5.21 -40.07 3.80
C ARG A 581 5.58 -39.08 4.91
N VAL A 582 4.69 -38.14 5.28
CA VAL A 582 4.94 -37.27 6.45
C VAL A 582 4.87 -38.03 7.78
N LEU A 583 4.01 -39.05 7.91
CA LEU A 583 3.98 -39.91 9.09
C LEU A 583 5.20 -40.83 9.18
N GLN A 584 5.74 -41.31 8.05
CA GLN A 584 7.02 -42.04 8.01
C GLN A 584 8.17 -41.18 8.55
N ILE A 585 8.25 -39.90 8.16
CA ILE A 585 9.23 -38.94 8.69
C ILE A 585 9.04 -38.76 10.21
N LEU A 586 7.81 -38.49 10.67
CA LEU A 586 7.53 -38.29 12.09
C LEU A 586 7.85 -39.54 12.93
N ARG A 587 7.52 -40.74 12.42
CA ARG A 587 7.88 -42.02 13.05
C ARG A 587 9.38 -42.22 13.13
N GLY A 588 10.09 -42.03 12.01
CA GLY A 588 11.56 -42.08 11.96
C GLY A 588 12.24 -41.09 12.92
N MET A 589 11.63 -39.92 13.14
CA MET A 589 12.12 -38.94 14.13
C MET A 589 11.88 -39.37 15.58
N TYR A 590 10.66 -39.77 15.94
CA TYR A 590 10.24 -39.88 17.35
C TYR A 590 10.27 -41.31 17.92
N GLU A 591 10.00 -42.35 17.11
CA GLU A 591 9.93 -43.73 17.61
C GLU A 591 11.31 -44.27 18.07
N PRO A 592 12.46 -43.95 17.41
CA PRO A 592 13.78 -44.28 17.94
C PRO A 592 14.14 -43.59 19.27
N GLN A 593 13.40 -42.54 19.65
CA GLN A 593 13.51 -41.86 20.95
C GLN A 593 12.55 -42.43 22.00
N GLY A 594 11.83 -43.53 21.68
CA GLY A 594 10.83 -44.15 22.55
C GLY A 594 9.47 -43.44 22.56
N ILE A 595 9.22 -42.52 21.62
CA ILE A 595 7.99 -41.72 21.55
C ILE A 595 7.11 -42.26 20.42
N THR A 596 6.06 -43.01 20.77
CA THR A 596 5.07 -43.55 19.82
C THR A 596 4.33 -42.42 19.09
N VAL A 597 4.31 -42.47 17.75
CA VAL A 597 3.57 -41.50 16.93
C VAL A 597 2.18 -42.06 16.59
N PRO A 598 1.10 -41.52 17.19
CA PRO A 598 -0.26 -41.97 16.90
C PRO A 598 -0.68 -41.55 15.49
N ASP A 599 -1.60 -42.29 14.87
CA ASP A 599 -2.21 -41.84 13.62
C ASP A 599 -3.07 -40.58 13.84
N PRO A 600 -3.12 -39.66 12.87
CA PRO A 600 -3.88 -38.43 12.98
C PRO A 600 -5.39 -38.69 12.87
N ILE A 601 -6.16 -38.08 13.78
CA ILE A 601 -7.63 -38.05 13.78
C ILE A 601 -8.17 -37.44 12.48
N GLN A 602 -7.53 -36.38 12.00
CA GLN A 602 -7.91 -35.71 10.77
C GLN A 602 -6.68 -35.07 10.09
N THR A 603 -6.62 -35.18 8.76
CA THR A 603 -5.57 -34.57 7.94
C THR A 603 -6.15 -33.67 6.87
N VAL A 604 -5.41 -32.62 6.47
CA VAL A 604 -5.76 -31.75 5.34
C VAL A 604 -4.50 -31.36 4.57
N CYS A 605 -4.40 -31.86 3.34
CA CYS A 605 -3.41 -31.38 2.37
C CYS A 605 -3.96 -30.15 1.63
N THR A 606 -3.14 -29.13 1.38
CA THR A 606 -3.51 -28.00 0.50
C THR A 606 -3.14 -28.27 -0.95
N ARG A 607 -3.85 -27.61 -1.86
CA ARG A 607 -3.64 -27.63 -3.31
C ARG A 607 -3.79 -26.22 -3.88
N TRP A 608 -2.88 -25.32 -3.48
CA TRP A 608 -2.98 -23.90 -3.84
C TRP A 608 -2.73 -23.63 -5.33
N GLY A 609 -1.99 -24.53 -6.02
CA GLY A 609 -1.78 -24.51 -7.46
C GLY A 609 -3.03 -24.93 -8.23
N GLY A 610 -3.69 -26.02 -7.82
CA GLY A 610 -4.95 -26.48 -8.40
C GLY A 610 -6.19 -25.65 -8.03
N ASP A 611 -6.09 -24.70 -7.09
CA ASP A 611 -7.21 -23.85 -6.67
C ASP A 611 -7.55 -22.78 -7.74
N PRO A 612 -8.71 -22.83 -8.41
CA PRO A 612 -9.05 -21.93 -9.52
C PRO A 612 -9.23 -20.47 -9.11
N PHE A 613 -9.34 -20.19 -7.80
CA PHE A 613 -9.40 -18.84 -7.23
C PHE A 613 -8.08 -18.44 -6.56
N SER A 614 -6.96 -19.09 -6.93
CA SER A 614 -5.61 -18.76 -6.48
C SER A 614 -4.56 -18.98 -7.56
N LEU A 615 -4.49 -20.20 -8.11
CA LEU A 615 -3.51 -20.67 -9.10
C LEU A 615 -2.06 -20.43 -8.65
N GLY A 616 -1.77 -20.76 -7.40
CA GLY A 616 -0.52 -20.50 -6.68
C GLY A 616 -0.74 -19.83 -5.31
N SER A 617 0.36 -19.58 -4.60
CA SER A 617 0.36 -19.14 -3.20
C SER A 617 0.61 -17.63 -3.03
N TYR A 618 1.71 -17.08 -3.55
CA TYR A 618 2.01 -15.63 -3.48
C TYR A 618 3.05 -15.18 -4.52
N SER A 619 3.14 -13.87 -4.78
CA SER A 619 4.09 -13.35 -5.76
C SER A 619 5.53 -13.34 -5.27
N ASN A 620 6.47 -13.34 -6.21
CA ASN A 620 7.90 -13.10 -5.97
C ASN A 620 8.53 -12.37 -7.18
N VAL A 621 9.76 -11.85 -7.02
CA VAL A 621 10.47 -11.19 -8.12
C VAL A 621 11.23 -12.25 -8.92
N ALA A 622 10.66 -12.65 -10.07
CA ALA A 622 11.29 -13.59 -10.98
C ALA A 622 12.40 -12.90 -11.80
N VAL A 623 13.29 -13.71 -12.41
CA VAL A 623 14.27 -13.23 -13.42
C VAL A 623 13.57 -12.39 -14.49
N GLY A 624 14.18 -11.25 -14.85
CA GLY A 624 13.62 -10.27 -15.77
C GLY A 624 12.50 -9.37 -15.21
N ALA A 625 12.04 -9.58 -13.97
CA ALA A 625 11.06 -8.71 -13.29
C ALA A 625 11.72 -7.76 -12.26
N SER A 626 11.05 -6.66 -11.92
CA SER A 626 11.51 -5.71 -10.89
C SER A 626 10.41 -5.33 -9.89
N GLY A 627 10.72 -4.47 -8.93
CA GLY A 627 9.72 -3.86 -8.04
C GLY A 627 8.75 -2.93 -8.74
N ASP A 628 9.16 -2.33 -9.86
CA ASP A 628 8.32 -1.42 -10.63
C ASP A 628 7.13 -2.19 -11.25
N ASP A 629 7.25 -3.50 -11.46
CA ASP A 629 6.13 -4.34 -11.92
C ASP A 629 4.97 -4.43 -10.92
N TYR A 630 5.24 -4.35 -9.60
CA TYR A 630 4.21 -4.28 -8.56
C TYR A 630 3.49 -2.94 -8.59
N ASP A 631 4.24 -1.86 -8.79
CA ASP A 631 3.71 -0.50 -8.86
C ASP A 631 2.87 -0.32 -10.15
N ILE A 632 3.36 -0.85 -11.28
CA ILE A 632 2.59 -0.96 -12.53
C ILE A 632 1.30 -1.76 -12.30
N LEU A 633 1.36 -2.90 -11.59
CA LEU A 633 0.17 -3.71 -11.35
C LEU A 633 -0.86 -2.99 -10.47
N ALA A 634 -0.46 -2.06 -9.61
CA ALA A 634 -1.35 -1.18 -8.85
C ALA A 634 -2.07 -0.12 -9.73
N GLU A 635 -1.47 0.38 -10.81
CA GLU A 635 -1.98 1.52 -11.60
C GLU A 635 -3.48 1.40 -11.97
N SER A 636 -4.29 2.42 -11.67
CA SER A 636 -5.70 2.47 -12.10
C SER A 636 -5.83 2.69 -13.62
N VAL A 637 -6.86 2.14 -14.24
CA VAL A 637 -7.11 2.26 -15.69
C VAL A 637 -8.50 2.83 -16.01
N GLY A 638 -8.63 3.41 -17.21
CA GLY A 638 -9.89 3.97 -17.72
C GLY A 638 -10.37 5.21 -16.98
N ASP A 639 -9.49 6.20 -16.72
CA ASP A 639 -9.79 7.42 -15.92
C ASP A 639 -10.36 7.08 -14.53
N GLY A 640 -9.65 6.20 -13.80
CA GLY A 640 -10.04 5.74 -12.47
C GLY A 640 -11.36 4.97 -12.45
N ARG A 641 -11.59 4.07 -13.42
CA ARG A 641 -12.78 3.20 -13.44
C ARG A 641 -12.48 1.79 -12.92
N LEU A 642 -11.29 1.25 -13.21
CA LEU A 642 -10.80 -0.04 -12.71
C LEU A 642 -9.50 0.16 -11.92
N PHE A 643 -9.49 -0.31 -10.68
CA PHE A 643 -8.36 -0.24 -9.72
C PHE A 643 -7.89 -1.64 -9.34
N PHE A 644 -6.68 -1.75 -8.76
CA PHE A 644 -6.06 -3.03 -8.40
C PHE A 644 -5.48 -3.01 -6.97
N ALA A 645 -5.86 -4.00 -6.15
CA ALA A 645 -5.31 -4.21 -4.80
C ALA A 645 -4.99 -5.69 -4.52
N GLY A 646 -4.22 -5.97 -3.47
CA GLY A 646 -3.71 -7.31 -3.14
C GLY A 646 -2.19 -7.33 -3.01
N GLU A 647 -1.62 -8.41 -2.50
CA GLU A 647 -0.18 -8.50 -2.22
C GLU A 647 0.72 -8.30 -3.46
N ALA A 648 0.29 -8.75 -4.64
CA ALA A 648 0.97 -8.49 -5.91
C ALA A 648 0.88 -7.02 -6.40
N THR A 649 0.32 -6.09 -5.62
CA THR A 649 0.16 -4.66 -5.96
C THR A 649 0.92 -3.73 -5.01
N THR A 650 1.88 -4.25 -4.24
CA THR A 650 2.75 -3.43 -3.36
C THR A 650 4.20 -3.91 -3.41
N ARG A 651 5.10 -3.02 -3.84
CA ARG A 651 6.55 -3.24 -3.84
C ARG A 651 7.16 -3.34 -2.44
N ARG A 652 6.60 -2.61 -1.47
CA ARG A 652 7.14 -2.55 -0.09
C ARG A 652 6.76 -3.78 0.75
N TYR A 653 5.60 -4.38 0.47
CA TYR A 653 5.03 -5.48 1.27
C TYR A 653 4.46 -6.64 0.43
N PRO A 654 5.19 -7.15 -0.59
CA PRO A 654 4.72 -8.22 -1.46
C PRO A 654 4.50 -9.53 -0.68
N ALA A 655 3.76 -10.48 -1.25
CA ALA A 655 3.43 -11.78 -0.64
C ALA A 655 2.66 -11.80 0.71
N THR A 656 2.61 -10.70 1.47
CA THR A 656 2.13 -10.73 2.86
C THR A 656 0.63 -10.45 3.04
N MET A 657 0.09 -10.95 4.16
CA MET A 657 -1.27 -10.61 4.61
C MET A 657 -1.44 -9.11 4.89
N HIS A 658 -0.42 -8.46 5.45
CA HIS A 658 -0.48 -7.02 5.74
C HIS A 658 -0.37 -6.17 4.48
N GLY A 659 0.41 -6.59 3.47
CA GLY A 659 0.50 -5.96 2.15
C GLY A 659 -0.83 -5.99 1.39
N ALA A 660 -1.52 -7.13 1.42
CA ALA A 660 -2.90 -7.22 0.96
C ALA A 660 -3.83 -6.26 1.72
N PHE A 661 -3.73 -6.18 3.05
CA PHE A 661 -4.57 -5.26 3.85
C PHE A 661 -4.35 -3.77 3.49
N VAL A 662 -3.09 -3.29 3.46
CA VAL A 662 -2.80 -1.87 3.20
C VAL A 662 -3.12 -1.45 1.76
N THR A 663 -2.94 -2.32 0.78
CA THR A 663 -3.33 -2.02 -0.62
C THR A 663 -4.85 -1.84 -0.76
N GLY A 664 -5.66 -2.51 0.06
CA GLY A 664 -7.09 -2.24 0.16
C GLY A 664 -7.43 -0.84 0.70
N LEU A 665 -6.68 -0.38 1.71
CA LEU A 665 -6.84 0.98 2.24
C LEU A 665 -6.42 2.06 1.22
N ARG A 666 -5.27 1.84 0.55
CA ARG A 666 -4.75 2.69 -0.54
C ARG A 666 -5.77 2.86 -1.65
N GLU A 667 -6.31 1.76 -2.20
CA GLU A 667 -7.28 1.88 -3.29
C GLU A 667 -8.59 2.53 -2.86
N ALA A 668 -9.04 2.35 -1.61
CA ALA A 668 -10.21 3.08 -1.13
C ALA A 668 -9.98 4.61 -1.08
N ALA A 669 -8.76 5.06 -0.76
CA ALA A 669 -8.37 6.46 -0.85
C ALA A 669 -8.30 6.95 -2.31
N ASN A 670 -7.64 6.20 -3.19
CA ASN A 670 -7.56 6.49 -4.63
C ASN A 670 -8.96 6.62 -5.27
N MET A 671 -9.83 5.64 -5.06
CA MET A 671 -11.22 5.64 -5.53
C MET A 671 -12.01 6.83 -4.99
N ALA A 672 -11.81 7.19 -3.71
CA ALA A 672 -12.43 8.38 -3.12
C ALA A 672 -11.93 9.69 -3.77
N GLN A 673 -10.65 9.76 -4.14
CA GLN A 673 -10.04 10.89 -4.84
C GLN A 673 -10.55 10.98 -6.29
N SER A 674 -10.57 9.87 -7.06
CA SER A 674 -11.08 9.82 -8.44
C SER A 674 -12.58 10.09 -8.54
N ALA A 675 -13.37 9.69 -7.53
CA ALA A 675 -14.77 10.07 -7.43
C ALA A 675 -14.94 11.59 -7.21
N ARG A 676 -14.20 12.18 -6.26
CA ARG A 676 -14.18 13.64 -6.03
C ARG A 676 -13.76 14.39 -7.30
N ALA A 677 -12.70 13.96 -7.98
CA ALA A 677 -12.19 14.58 -9.19
C ALA A 677 -13.22 14.59 -10.34
N ARG A 678 -13.92 13.48 -10.58
CA ARG A 678 -14.96 13.41 -11.63
C ARG A 678 -16.21 14.24 -11.31
N VAL A 679 -16.58 14.38 -10.04
CA VAL A 679 -17.64 15.32 -9.62
C VAL A 679 -17.22 16.78 -9.88
N ILE A 680 -15.94 17.12 -9.65
CA ILE A 680 -15.40 18.45 -9.96
C ILE A 680 -15.38 18.70 -11.48
N ARG A 681 -14.86 17.76 -12.30
CA ARG A 681 -14.90 17.85 -13.78
C ARG A 681 -16.32 18.07 -14.27
N LYS A 682 -17.27 17.18 -13.93
CA LYS A 682 -18.70 17.32 -14.31
C LYS A 682 -19.36 18.63 -13.85
N ARG A 683 -18.86 19.28 -12.78
CA ARG A 683 -19.33 20.60 -12.34
C ARG A 683 -18.75 21.74 -13.17
N ILE A 684 -17.50 21.63 -13.62
CA ILE A 684 -16.85 22.56 -14.55
C ILE A 684 -17.49 22.44 -15.94
N ASP A 685 -17.68 21.21 -16.44
CA ASP A 685 -18.26 20.95 -17.77
C ASP A 685 -19.71 21.47 -17.89
N ARG A 686 -20.47 21.44 -16.80
CA ARG A 686 -21.84 22.00 -16.70
C ARG A 686 -21.89 23.51 -16.47
N ASN A 687 -20.78 24.14 -16.09
CA ASN A 687 -20.67 25.60 -15.90
C ASN A 687 -19.31 26.09 -16.43
N PRO A 688 -19.07 26.01 -17.76
CA PRO A 688 -17.90 26.63 -18.36
C PRO A 688 -17.92 28.13 -18.03
N SER A 689 -16.77 28.66 -17.61
CA SER A 689 -16.66 30.02 -17.08
C SER A 689 -17.20 31.05 -18.08
N LYS A 690 -18.38 31.62 -17.80
CA LYS A 690 -19.01 32.69 -18.61
C LYS A 690 -18.23 34.02 -18.62
N ASN A 691 -17.04 34.06 -18.04
CA ASN A 691 -16.19 35.24 -17.98
C ASN A 691 -14.78 34.94 -18.56
N PRO A 692 -14.59 35.12 -19.89
CA PRO A 692 -13.29 34.98 -20.55
C PRO A 692 -12.22 35.91 -19.98
N HIS A 693 -12.61 37.04 -19.39
CA HIS A 693 -11.70 37.98 -18.73
C HIS A 693 -11.08 37.36 -17.47
N SER A 694 -11.86 36.62 -16.68
CA SER A 694 -11.33 35.87 -15.52
C SER A 694 -10.31 34.82 -15.95
N CYS A 695 -10.61 34.05 -17.00
CA CYS A 695 -9.68 33.04 -17.54
C CYS A 695 -8.45 33.66 -18.24
N ALA A 696 -8.51 34.93 -18.65
CA ALA A 696 -7.34 35.67 -19.15
C ALA A 696 -6.41 36.09 -18.00
N THR A 697 -6.94 36.72 -16.94
CA THR A 697 -6.16 37.07 -15.74
C THR A 697 -5.54 35.82 -15.10
N LEU A 698 -6.31 34.74 -14.99
CA LEU A 698 -5.81 33.46 -14.48
C LEU A 698 -4.65 32.91 -15.31
N LEU A 699 -4.71 32.96 -16.64
CA LEU A 699 -3.59 32.47 -17.46
C LEU A 699 -2.33 33.33 -17.27
N ALA A 700 -2.50 34.65 -17.16
CA ALA A 700 -1.39 35.56 -16.86
C ALA A 700 -0.78 35.29 -15.47
N ASP A 701 -1.61 35.00 -14.46
CA ASP A 701 -1.17 34.64 -13.11
C ASP A 701 -0.45 33.29 -13.06
N LEU A 702 -0.96 32.29 -13.78
CA LEU A 702 -0.33 30.98 -13.92
C LEU A 702 1.07 31.12 -14.57
N PHE A 703 1.21 31.94 -15.61
CA PHE A 703 2.49 32.22 -16.29
C PHE A 703 3.40 33.25 -15.59
N ARG A 704 3.11 33.62 -14.32
CA ARG A 704 4.12 34.25 -13.43
C ARG A 704 5.12 33.22 -12.88
N ASP A 705 4.67 31.97 -12.74
CA ASP A 705 5.42 30.83 -12.20
C ASP A 705 5.12 29.58 -13.06
N PRO A 706 5.74 29.49 -14.25
CA PRO A 706 5.55 28.38 -15.17
C PRO A 706 6.24 27.11 -14.65
N ASP A 707 5.70 25.95 -14.99
CA ASP A 707 6.28 24.67 -14.57
C ASP A 707 7.57 24.32 -15.35
N MET A 708 7.77 24.91 -16.53
CA MET A 708 9.00 24.89 -17.33
C MET A 708 9.16 26.22 -18.11
N ASP A 709 10.39 26.71 -18.28
CA ASP A 709 10.70 27.93 -19.05
C ASP A 709 12.04 27.77 -19.78
N PHE A 710 12.10 28.11 -21.08
CA PHE A 710 13.33 28.03 -21.88
C PHE A 710 13.27 28.98 -23.08
N GLY A 711 14.23 29.92 -23.16
CA GLY A 711 14.23 30.96 -24.19
C GLY A 711 12.99 31.84 -24.09
N SER A 712 12.21 31.92 -25.16
CA SER A 712 10.93 32.60 -25.26
C SER A 712 9.71 31.71 -24.94
N PHE A 713 9.93 30.43 -24.60
CA PHE A 713 8.90 29.40 -24.40
C PHE A 713 8.66 29.11 -22.91
N SER A 714 7.46 29.41 -22.41
CA SER A 714 7.01 29.06 -21.05
C SER A 714 5.90 28.01 -21.10
N ILE A 715 5.94 26.99 -20.25
CA ILE A 715 4.99 25.87 -20.26
C ILE A 715 4.40 25.62 -18.87
N ILE A 716 3.11 25.25 -18.84
CA ILE A 716 2.36 24.89 -17.62
C ILE A 716 1.64 23.57 -17.83
N PHE A 717 1.69 22.70 -16.82
CA PHE A 717 1.08 21.38 -16.82
C PHE A 717 -0.09 21.31 -15.83
N SER A 718 -1.07 20.43 -16.09
CA SER A 718 -1.85 19.84 -14.98
C SER A 718 -0.89 18.98 -14.15
N ARG A 719 -0.84 19.20 -12.83
CA ARG A 719 0.15 18.56 -11.94
C ARG A 719 -0.30 17.18 -11.45
N ARG A 720 -1.59 16.84 -11.61
CA ARG A 720 -2.19 15.59 -11.11
C ARG A 720 -2.36 14.49 -12.16
N ASN A 721 -1.71 14.59 -13.31
CA ASN A 721 -1.66 13.51 -14.28
C ASN A 721 -0.27 13.40 -14.93
N PRO A 722 0.55 12.38 -14.60
CA PRO A 722 1.87 12.19 -15.22
C PRO A 722 1.79 11.63 -16.66
N ASP A 723 0.60 11.25 -17.13
CA ASP A 723 0.33 10.78 -18.50
C ASP A 723 1.04 11.64 -19.56
N PRO A 724 1.87 11.04 -20.44
CA PRO A 724 2.49 11.73 -21.57
C PRO A 724 1.51 12.48 -22.47
N LYS A 725 0.25 12.05 -22.55
CA LYS A 725 -0.83 12.65 -23.33
C LYS A 725 -1.61 13.76 -22.60
N SER A 726 -1.30 14.02 -21.32
CA SER A 726 -1.96 15.09 -20.55
C SER A 726 -1.74 16.47 -21.21
N PRO A 727 -2.75 17.36 -21.23
CA PRO A 727 -2.64 18.65 -21.90
C PRO A 727 -1.79 19.65 -21.10
N ALA A 728 -0.91 20.34 -21.81
CA ALA A 728 -0.07 21.43 -21.35
C ALA A 728 -0.41 22.72 -22.12
N ILE A 729 -0.26 23.87 -21.47
CA ILE A 729 -0.38 25.18 -22.13
C ILE A 729 1.01 25.73 -22.36
N LEU A 730 1.35 26.00 -23.62
CA LEU A 730 2.56 26.71 -24.02
C LEU A 730 2.23 28.19 -24.27
N ARG A 731 3.11 29.09 -23.80
CA ARG A 731 3.21 30.50 -24.19
C ARG A 731 4.54 30.72 -24.91
N VAL A 732 4.51 31.40 -26.05
CA VAL A 732 5.70 31.92 -26.73
C VAL A 732 5.66 33.46 -26.69
N THR A 733 6.76 34.07 -26.26
CA THR A 733 6.87 35.54 -26.10
C THR A 733 7.75 36.13 -27.20
N LEU A 734 7.12 36.54 -28.30
CA LEU A 734 7.81 37.15 -29.43
C LEU A 734 8.19 38.61 -29.11
N SER A 735 9.42 39.00 -29.42
CA SER A 735 9.96 40.34 -29.24
C SER A 735 10.73 40.76 -30.49
N GLU A 736 10.66 42.03 -30.90
CA GLU A 736 11.41 42.51 -32.07
C GLU A 736 12.94 42.44 -31.86
N PRO A 737 13.71 42.06 -32.91
CA PRO A 737 15.17 42.02 -32.84
C PRO A 737 15.74 43.45 -32.82
N ARG A 738 16.33 43.83 -31.69
CA ARG A 738 17.01 45.14 -31.55
C ARG A 738 18.22 45.20 -32.48
N LYS A 739 18.20 46.12 -33.45
CA LYS A 739 19.37 46.47 -34.26
C LYS A 739 20.53 46.88 -33.34
N ARG A 740 21.72 46.30 -33.56
CA ARG A 740 22.97 46.84 -33.02
C ARG A 740 23.29 48.15 -33.74
N ASN A 741 23.47 49.22 -32.98
CA ASN A 741 24.26 50.37 -33.41
C ASN A 741 25.47 50.46 -32.48
N GLU A 742 26.64 50.59 -33.07
CA GLU A 742 27.90 50.88 -32.39
C GLU A 742 28.08 52.40 -32.35
N ASP A 743 28.25 52.99 -31.16
CA ASP A 743 29.47 53.73 -30.82
C ASP A 743 29.38 54.33 -29.38
N PRO A 744 30.50 54.49 -28.65
CA PRO A 744 30.47 54.94 -27.26
C PRO A 744 31.05 56.35 -27.07
N ASN A 745 30.22 57.41 -27.10
CA ASN A 745 30.62 58.66 -26.43
C ASN A 745 29.50 59.62 -25.98
N GLN A 746 29.89 60.47 -25.02
CA GLN A 746 29.24 61.68 -24.50
C GLN A 746 27.87 61.58 -23.79
N HIS A 747 27.64 62.55 -22.89
CA HIS A 747 26.45 62.76 -22.06
C HIS A 747 25.50 63.79 -22.75
N SER A 748 24.23 63.97 -22.40
CA SER A 748 23.45 63.57 -21.22
C SER A 748 22.01 63.11 -21.61
N ASN A 749 21.03 63.19 -20.70
CA ASN A 749 19.59 62.87 -20.91
C ASN A 749 19.19 61.42 -21.29
N LYS A 750 20.14 60.49 -21.44
CA LYS A 750 19.87 59.10 -21.85
C LYS A 750 18.91 58.31 -20.92
N ILE A 751 18.87 58.63 -19.63
CA ILE A 751 18.04 57.90 -18.63
C ILE A 751 16.54 58.11 -18.84
N LEU A 752 16.08 59.35 -19.05
CA LEU A 752 14.64 59.62 -19.23
C LEU A 752 14.13 58.97 -20.53
N PHE A 753 14.93 59.04 -21.59
CA PHE A 753 14.62 58.37 -22.85
C PHE A 753 14.62 56.84 -22.71
N GLN A 754 15.59 56.25 -21.99
CA GLN A 754 15.60 54.82 -21.68
C GLN A 754 14.43 54.38 -20.78
N GLN A 755 13.95 55.22 -19.87
CA GLN A 755 12.78 54.91 -19.03
C GLN A 755 11.48 54.96 -19.85
N LEU A 756 11.29 55.98 -20.69
CA LEU A 756 10.17 56.06 -21.63
C LEU A 756 10.19 54.91 -22.64
N GLN A 757 11.33 54.65 -23.28
CA GLN A 757 11.52 53.56 -24.22
C GLN A 757 11.43 52.18 -23.53
N SER A 758 11.74 52.07 -22.23
CA SER A 758 11.48 50.86 -21.43
C SER A 758 9.98 50.63 -21.17
N HIS A 759 9.16 51.68 -21.10
CA HIS A 759 7.70 51.55 -21.01
C HIS A 759 7.08 51.27 -22.39
N PHE A 760 7.56 51.93 -23.44
CA PHE A 760 7.10 51.73 -24.82
C PHE A 760 7.39 50.29 -25.31
N ASN A 761 8.61 49.78 -25.07
CA ASN A 761 8.97 48.40 -25.42
C ASN A 761 8.11 47.33 -24.70
N GLN A 762 7.53 47.64 -23.53
CA GLN A 762 6.60 46.71 -22.86
C GLN A 762 5.23 46.61 -23.56
N GLN A 763 4.95 47.47 -24.55
CA GLN A 763 3.76 47.39 -25.40
C GLN A 763 4.00 46.62 -26.71
N GLN A 764 5.23 46.16 -26.99
CA GLN A 764 5.60 45.47 -28.25
C GLN A 764 5.92 43.97 -28.09
N GLN A 765 5.76 43.37 -26.91
CA GLN A 765 5.93 41.91 -26.74
C GLN A 765 4.64 41.16 -27.07
N ILE A 766 4.65 40.38 -28.15
CA ILE A 766 3.49 39.62 -28.61
C ILE A 766 3.52 38.24 -27.95
N GLN A 767 2.58 38.01 -27.01
CA GLN A 767 2.38 36.71 -26.37
C GLN A 767 1.33 35.90 -27.13
N VAL A 768 1.79 34.80 -27.75
CA VAL A 768 0.94 33.79 -28.39
C VAL A 768 1.03 32.47 -27.62
N TYR A 769 0.04 31.62 -27.81
CA TYR A 769 -0.18 30.41 -27.02
C TYR A 769 -0.58 29.24 -27.90
N THR A 770 -0.42 28.02 -27.41
CA THR A 770 -1.06 26.83 -27.99
C THR A 770 -1.21 25.73 -26.92
N LEU A 771 -1.90 24.65 -27.28
CA LEU A 771 -2.00 23.43 -26.47
C LEU A 771 -1.07 22.36 -27.04
N LEU A 772 -0.35 21.69 -26.14
CA LEU A 772 0.52 20.54 -26.44
C LEU A 772 0.17 19.38 -25.51
N THR A 773 0.63 18.17 -25.83
CA THR A 773 0.74 17.12 -24.81
C THR A 773 1.97 17.34 -23.92
N ARG A 774 1.98 16.76 -22.73
CA ARG A 774 3.14 16.75 -21.82
C ARG A 774 4.39 16.17 -22.48
N GLN A 775 4.24 15.16 -23.34
CA GLN A 775 5.32 14.61 -24.14
C GLN A 775 5.90 15.64 -25.13
N GLN A 776 5.05 16.24 -25.96
CA GLN A 776 5.47 17.24 -26.96
C GLN A 776 6.15 18.46 -26.32
N ALA A 777 5.70 18.85 -25.13
CA ALA A 777 6.31 19.92 -24.33
C ALA A 777 7.74 19.58 -23.83
N LEU A 778 8.03 18.29 -23.58
CA LEU A 778 9.36 17.81 -23.21
C LEU A 778 10.25 17.65 -24.46
N GLU A 779 9.71 17.13 -25.55
CA GLU A 779 10.41 17.01 -26.85
C GLU A 779 10.87 18.39 -27.35
N LEU A 780 9.99 19.41 -27.31
CA LEU A 780 10.27 20.78 -27.72
C LEU A 780 11.42 21.45 -26.94
N ARG A 781 11.64 21.07 -25.67
CA ARG A 781 12.72 21.59 -24.83
C ARG A 781 14.09 21.15 -25.34
N GLU A 782 14.20 19.87 -25.69
CA GLU A 782 15.46 19.22 -26.09
C GLU A 782 15.87 19.54 -27.55
N VAL A 783 14.99 20.19 -28.32
CA VAL A 783 15.33 20.78 -29.63
C VAL A 783 16.48 21.78 -29.48
N ARG A 784 17.58 21.49 -30.17
CA ARG A 784 18.80 22.32 -30.23
C ARG A 784 18.74 23.31 -31.40
N GLY A 785 19.59 24.33 -31.36
CA GLY A 785 19.64 25.38 -32.39
C GLY A 785 18.82 26.64 -32.07
N GLY A 786 18.40 26.80 -30.81
CA GLY A 786 17.75 28.03 -30.35
C GLY A 786 16.27 28.13 -30.70
N ASP A 787 15.72 29.32 -30.47
CA ASP A 787 14.28 29.52 -30.46
C ASP A 787 13.66 29.49 -31.86
N ASP A 788 14.38 29.90 -32.91
CA ASP A 788 13.94 29.79 -34.30
C ASP A 788 13.73 28.31 -34.70
N LYS A 789 14.62 27.42 -34.24
CA LYS A 789 14.49 25.97 -34.48
C LYS A 789 13.38 25.33 -33.65
N ARG A 790 13.12 25.81 -32.45
CA ARG A 790 11.94 25.41 -31.64
C ARG A 790 10.63 25.88 -32.27
N LEU A 791 10.59 27.12 -32.77
CA LEU A 791 9.43 27.69 -33.43
C LEU A 791 9.12 26.94 -34.74
N TYR A 792 10.15 26.63 -35.53
CA TYR A 792 10.04 25.78 -36.71
C TYR A 792 9.54 24.37 -36.34
N HIS A 793 10.11 23.73 -35.33
CA HIS A 793 9.66 22.40 -34.89
C HIS A 793 8.19 22.41 -34.42
N LEU A 794 7.79 23.44 -33.67
CA LEU A 794 6.43 23.61 -33.18
C LEU A 794 5.41 23.77 -34.33
N CYS A 795 5.68 24.64 -35.31
CA CYS A 795 4.77 24.89 -36.42
C CYS A 795 4.80 23.76 -37.47
N GLU A 796 5.98 23.35 -37.92
CA GLU A 796 6.16 22.48 -39.10
C GLU A 796 6.30 20.99 -38.76
N THR A 797 6.82 20.64 -37.57
CA THR A 797 6.95 19.22 -37.17
C THR A 797 5.80 18.75 -36.29
N LEU A 798 5.36 19.56 -35.33
CA LEU A 798 4.22 19.26 -34.46
C LEU A 798 2.88 19.72 -35.06
N GLY A 799 2.90 20.53 -36.12
CA GLY A 799 1.71 20.97 -36.86
C GLY A 799 0.78 21.93 -36.09
N VAL A 800 1.21 22.45 -34.93
CA VAL A 800 0.33 23.24 -34.05
C VAL A 800 0.37 24.72 -34.40
N LYS A 801 -0.80 25.36 -34.38
CA LYS A 801 -0.94 26.79 -34.63
C LYS A 801 -0.77 27.57 -33.34
N LEU A 802 0.05 28.62 -33.39
CA LEU A 802 0.15 29.63 -32.35
C LEU A 802 -1.00 30.65 -32.49
N VAL A 803 -1.69 30.94 -31.39
CA VAL A 803 -2.86 31.83 -31.35
C VAL A 803 -2.74 32.86 -30.23
N GLY A 804 -3.27 34.06 -30.44
CA GLY A 804 -3.47 35.01 -29.34
C GLY A 804 -4.49 34.47 -28.32
N ARG A 805 -4.50 34.98 -27.08
CA ARG A 805 -5.29 34.45 -25.96
C ARG A 805 -6.78 34.16 -26.26
N LYS A 806 -7.42 34.94 -27.14
CA LYS A 806 -8.83 34.73 -27.54
C LYS A 806 -9.03 33.49 -28.44
N GLY A 807 -8.02 33.06 -29.18
CA GLY A 807 -8.07 31.91 -30.09
C GLY A 807 -7.77 30.55 -29.41
N LEU A 808 -7.35 30.54 -28.15
CA LEU A 808 -7.08 29.31 -27.38
C LEU A 808 -8.33 28.44 -27.13
N GLY A 809 -9.52 29.03 -27.21
CA GLY A 809 -10.80 28.34 -27.12
C GLY A 809 -11.14 27.72 -25.76
N THR A 810 -12.31 27.08 -25.70
CA THR A 810 -12.89 26.48 -24.48
C THR A 810 -12.08 25.30 -23.95
N GLY A 811 -11.37 24.56 -24.81
CA GLY A 811 -10.47 23.48 -24.39
C GLY A 811 -9.36 24.00 -23.46
N ALA A 812 -8.70 25.10 -23.84
CA ALA A 812 -7.71 25.74 -22.98
C ALA A 812 -8.34 26.34 -21.71
N ASP A 813 -9.54 26.92 -21.79
CA ASP A 813 -10.24 27.44 -20.60
C ASP A 813 -10.58 26.33 -19.59
N SER A 814 -10.85 25.09 -20.05
CA SER A 814 -11.01 23.92 -19.19
C SER A 814 -9.68 23.50 -18.54
N VAL A 815 -8.58 23.48 -19.29
CA VAL A 815 -7.23 23.20 -18.76
C VAL A 815 -6.82 24.26 -17.72
N ILE A 816 -7.09 25.55 -17.97
CA ILE A 816 -6.91 26.66 -17.02
C ILE A 816 -7.76 26.44 -15.76
N ALA A 817 -9.01 26.01 -15.90
CA ALA A 817 -9.89 25.72 -14.77
C ALA A 817 -9.40 24.53 -13.93
N SER A 818 -8.86 23.48 -14.55
CA SER A 818 -8.24 22.34 -13.85
C SER A 818 -6.99 22.79 -13.10
N ILE A 819 -6.03 23.43 -13.78
CA ILE A 819 -4.79 23.92 -13.15
C ILE A 819 -5.12 24.92 -12.03
N LYS A 820 -6.14 25.77 -12.19
CA LYS A 820 -6.65 26.61 -11.09
C LYS A 820 -7.19 25.77 -9.95
N ALA A 821 -8.08 24.80 -10.19
CA ALA A 821 -8.65 23.97 -9.14
C ALA A 821 -7.57 23.17 -8.37
N GLU A 822 -6.51 22.75 -9.07
CA GLU A 822 -5.31 22.12 -8.51
C GLU A 822 -4.47 23.12 -7.66
N ARG A 823 -4.21 24.34 -8.15
CA ARG A 823 -3.37 25.34 -7.47
C ARG A 823 -4.11 26.15 -6.37
N THR A 824 -5.44 26.28 -6.41
CA THR A 824 -6.24 27.14 -5.48
C THR A 824 -6.62 26.50 -4.15
N GLY A 825 -6.01 25.36 -3.77
CA GLY A 825 -5.85 25.02 -2.35
C GLY A 825 -5.06 26.08 -1.56
N ARG A 826 -4.32 26.96 -2.26
CA ARG A 826 -3.57 28.08 -1.71
C ARG A 826 -4.36 29.39 -1.85
N LYS A 827 -4.57 30.12 -0.74
CA LYS A 827 -4.87 31.55 -0.77
C LYS A 827 -3.55 32.34 -0.79
N PRO A 828 -3.28 33.20 -1.78
CA PRO A 828 -2.16 34.13 -1.71
C PRO A 828 -2.45 35.26 -0.70
N PRO A 829 -1.45 35.78 0.02
CA PRO A 829 -1.60 37.00 0.80
C PRO A 829 -1.80 38.21 -0.14
N SER A 830 -2.50 39.24 0.34
CA SER A 830 -2.80 40.45 -0.43
C SER A 830 -1.54 41.28 -0.70
N SER A 831 -1.06 41.29 -1.94
CA SER A 831 0.16 42.02 -2.33
C SER A 831 -0.10 43.52 -2.57
N SER A 832 0.31 44.37 -1.63
CA SER A 832 0.49 45.80 -1.88
C SER A 832 1.75 46.02 -2.72
N SER A 833 1.59 46.45 -3.97
CA SER A 833 2.70 46.60 -4.93
C SER A 833 3.50 47.88 -4.75
N SER A 834 4.83 47.76 -4.67
CA SER A 834 5.75 48.83 -5.06
C SER A 834 6.94 48.22 -5.82
N GLY A 835 7.16 48.70 -7.04
CA GLY A 835 8.24 48.24 -7.91
C GLY A 835 9.38 49.26 -7.97
N SER A 836 10.62 48.78 -7.94
CA SER A 836 11.81 49.58 -8.29
C SER A 836 12.79 48.69 -9.05
N LYS A 837 13.47 49.24 -10.06
CA LYS A 837 14.36 48.49 -10.96
C LYS A 837 15.76 48.38 -10.36
N SER A 838 16.38 47.22 -10.52
CA SER A 838 17.82 47.05 -10.24
C SER A 838 18.66 47.81 -11.25
N GLY A 839 19.65 48.56 -10.76
CA GLY A 839 20.76 49.11 -11.53
C GLY A 839 22.03 48.88 -10.72
N MET A 840 23.00 48.17 -11.29
CA MET A 840 24.24 47.80 -10.60
C MET A 840 25.09 49.01 -10.23
N LEU A 841 25.58 49.04 -8.99
CA LEU A 841 27.02 49.13 -8.72
C LEU A 841 27.33 48.57 -7.32
N LYS A 842 28.62 48.41 -7.01
CA LYS A 842 29.14 47.54 -5.95
C LYS A 842 29.59 48.35 -4.71
N VAL A 843 29.56 47.73 -3.52
CA VAL A 843 30.28 48.07 -2.27
C VAL A 843 29.64 49.10 -1.28
N LYS A 844 29.74 48.77 0.02
CA LYS A 844 29.63 49.58 1.28
C LYS A 844 28.25 50.02 1.86
N SER A 845 28.02 49.55 3.10
CA SER A 845 27.47 50.23 4.30
C SER A 845 26.37 51.33 4.26
N GLY A 846 25.32 51.15 5.08
CA GLY A 846 25.06 52.10 6.20
C GLY A 846 23.79 52.98 6.24
N ALA A 847 22.86 52.64 7.15
CA ALA A 847 22.12 53.53 8.09
C ALA A 847 21.15 54.70 7.65
N LEU A 848 19.86 54.48 7.92
CA LEU A 848 18.94 55.32 8.78
C LEU A 848 18.51 56.79 8.44
N LYS A 849 17.17 57.00 8.34
CA LYS A 849 16.26 58.03 8.98
C LYS A 849 15.39 59.00 8.13
N ARG A 850 14.05 58.87 8.34
CA ARG A 850 13.00 59.89 8.67
C ARG A 850 12.38 60.86 7.62
N LYS A 851 11.02 60.89 7.64
CA LYS A 851 10.05 62.03 7.42
C LYS A 851 9.88 62.55 5.96
N LEU A 852 8.81 63.25 5.51
CA LEU A 852 7.65 63.92 6.18
C LEU A 852 6.35 64.09 5.29
N ILE A 853 5.16 63.85 5.87
CA ILE A 853 3.78 64.46 5.70
C ILE A 853 3.32 65.17 4.38
N ARG A 854 2.15 64.75 3.82
CA ARG A 854 0.83 65.47 3.70
C ARG A 854 -0.25 64.53 3.09
N ARG A 855 -1.46 64.34 3.67
CA ARG A 855 -2.76 65.07 3.48
C ARG A 855 -3.21 65.17 1.99
N ILE A 856 -4.46 64.90 1.61
CA ILE A 856 -5.75 65.54 2.03
C ILE A 856 -6.96 64.57 2.09
N LYS A 857 -8.09 65.04 2.68
CA LYS A 857 -9.49 64.52 2.81
C LYS A 857 -10.06 63.95 1.48
N GLY A 858 -11.10 63.10 1.39
CA GLY A 858 -12.33 62.85 2.20
C GLY A 858 -13.57 63.52 1.55
N PRO A 859 -14.86 63.30 1.97
CA PRO A 859 -15.43 62.36 2.96
C PRO A 859 -16.84 61.77 2.56
N VAL A 860 -17.64 61.33 3.56
CA VAL A 860 -19.13 61.13 3.61
C VAL A 860 -19.71 59.72 3.36
N ALA A 861 -20.44 59.23 4.38
CA ALA A 861 -21.24 57.99 4.51
C ALA A 861 -22.76 58.34 4.46
N PRO A 862 -23.77 57.57 4.97
CA PRO A 862 -23.86 56.22 5.56
C PRO A 862 -24.86 55.32 4.73
N SER A 863 -25.79 54.46 5.17
CA SER A 863 -26.30 53.97 6.48
C SER A 863 -27.09 52.63 6.36
N GLN A 864 -27.04 51.82 7.44
CA GLN A 864 -28.13 51.10 8.18
C GLN A 864 -29.45 50.67 7.47
N SER A 865 -30.12 49.53 7.83
CA SER A 865 -29.82 48.41 8.75
C SER A 865 -30.82 47.22 8.67
N ASN A 866 -30.49 46.11 9.35
CA ASN A 866 -31.37 45.11 10.05
C ASN A 866 -32.30 44.06 9.34
N ASN A 867 -31.95 42.78 9.60
CA ASN A 867 -32.76 41.69 10.20
C ASN A 867 -33.85 40.82 9.48
N HIS A 868 -33.87 39.53 9.91
CA HIS A 868 -35.02 38.61 10.12
C HIS A 868 -35.73 37.93 8.90
N ASN A 869 -36.41 36.76 9.00
CA ASN A 869 -36.28 35.54 9.86
C ASN A 869 -37.21 34.37 9.35
N ASN A 870 -37.00 33.11 9.81
CA ASN A 870 -37.95 31.95 9.93
C ASN A 870 -38.68 31.28 8.72
N GLY A 871 -39.13 30.02 8.91
CA GLY A 871 -40.07 29.21 8.05
C GLY A 871 -39.45 27.96 7.37
N ILE A 872 -39.93 26.68 7.40
CA ILE A 872 -41.03 25.86 8.01
C ILE A 872 -42.23 25.45 7.11
N SER A 873 -42.55 24.12 7.07
CA SER A 873 -43.74 23.40 6.55
C SER A 873 -44.07 23.48 5.02
N GLU A 874 -45.06 22.78 4.40
CA GLU A 874 -45.51 21.35 4.35
C GLU A 874 -46.74 21.22 3.35
N THR A 875 -47.42 20.12 2.93
CA THR A 875 -47.41 18.61 3.02
C THR A 875 -48.21 18.02 1.79
N ILE A 876 -48.46 16.68 1.73
CA ILE A 876 -49.68 15.97 1.20
C ILE A 876 -49.86 15.67 -0.33
N LYS A 877 -49.94 14.35 -0.67
CA LYS A 877 -50.87 13.56 -1.55
C LYS A 877 -51.20 13.98 -3.03
N SER A 878 -51.72 13.13 -3.96
CA SER A 878 -51.98 11.66 -4.10
C SER A 878 -52.36 11.26 -5.56
N GLU A 879 -52.26 9.94 -5.90
CA GLU A 879 -53.09 9.18 -6.90
C GLU A 879 -53.04 9.54 -8.42
N SER A 880 -53.43 8.70 -9.40
CA SER A 880 -53.49 7.21 -9.53
C SER A 880 -53.75 6.74 -10.99
N LEU A 881 -53.67 5.40 -11.26
CA LEU A 881 -54.21 4.63 -12.41
C LEU A 881 -53.62 4.85 -13.84
N GLY A 882 -53.55 3.85 -14.74
CA GLY A 882 -53.78 2.39 -14.60
C GLY A 882 -53.78 1.60 -15.94
N ASN A 883 -53.62 0.26 -15.87
CA ASN A 883 -53.82 -0.80 -16.90
C ASN A 883 -53.02 -0.78 -18.24
N GLY A 884 -52.70 -1.91 -18.88
CA GLY A 884 -52.77 -3.34 -18.44
C GLY A 884 -52.77 -4.38 -19.59
N LYS A 885 -52.38 -5.64 -19.29
CA LYS A 885 -52.41 -6.87 -20.13
C LYS A 885 -51.45 -6.88 -21.35
N ALA A 886 -50.60 -7.89 -21.58
CA ALA A 886 -50.78 -9.34 -21.80
C ALA A 886 -51.36 -9.67 -23.19
N SER A 887 -50.93 -10.71 -23.91
CA SER A 887 -50.10 -11.90 -23.58
C SER A 887 -48.82 -12.00 -24.48
N GLU A 888 -48.19 -13.10 -24.96
CA GLU A 888 -48.38 -14.58 -24.96
C GLU A 888 -47.00 -15.31 -25.18
N GLN A 889 -47.02 -16.58 -25.62
CA GLN A 889 -45.94 -17.50 -26.04
C GLN A 889 -46.52 -18.46 -27.15
N PRO A 890 -45.93 -19.59 -27.66
CA PRO A 890 -44.76 -20.38 -27.22
C PRO A 890 -43.83 -21.00 -28.33
N THR A 891 -42.81 -21.78 -27.91
CA THR A 891 -42.17 -22.94 -28.64
C THR A 891 -41.41 -22.70 -29.97
N ILE A 892 -40.55 -23.58 -30.54
CA ILE A 892 -40.00 -24.96 -30.29
C ILE A 892 -38.54 -24.95 -30.90
N VAL A 893 -37.44 -25.53 -30.36
CA VAL A 893 -36.98 -26.96 -30.33
C VAL A 893 -36.67 -27.52 -31.75
N GLU A 894 -35.62 -28.30 -32.11
CA GLU A 894 -34.46 -28.99 -31.45
C GLU A 894 -33.24 -29.02 -32.46
N SER A 895 -31.99 -28.63 -32.13
CA SER A 895 -30.84 -29.48 -31.71
C SER A 895 -29.79 -29.92 -32.78
N ILE A 896 -28.57 -30.27 -32.31
CA ILE A 896 -27.55 -31.24 -32.83
C ILE A 896 -26.98 -31.10 -34.26
N GLY A 897 -25.64 -31.26 -34.41
CA GLY A 897 -25.02 -31.63 -35.70
C GLY A 897 -23.48 -31.48 -35.81
N SER A 898 -22.79 -32.57 -36.16
CA SER A 898 -21.37 -32.70 -36.61
C SER A 898 -20.99 -31.69 -37.72
N SER A 899 -19.76 -31.13 -37.81
CA SER A 899 -18.40 -31.74 -37.89
C SER A 899 -18.05 -32.28 -39.29
N MET A 900 -16.75 -32.25 -39.64
CA MET A 900 -16.13 -32.55 -40.96
C MET A 900 -16.39 -31.47 -42.05
N GLN A 901 -15.51 -31.18 -43.02
CA GLN A 901 -14.10 -31.57 -43.22
C GLN A 901 -13.35 -30.48 -44.06
N GLU A 902 -12.13 -30.82 -44.47
CA GLU A 902 -11.17 -30.23 -45.44
C GLU A 902 -11.73 -29.41 -46.65
N GLU A 903 -10.96 -28.65 -47.44
CA GLU A 903 -9.57 -28.87 -47.91
C GLU A 903 -8.95 -27.57 -48.54
N SER A 904 -7.70 -27.69 -49.03
CA SER A 904 -7.06 -26.93 -50.14
C SER A 904 -6.99 -25.37 -50.12
N LYS A 905 -5.84 -24.63 -50.15
CA LYS A 905 -4.43 -24.77 -50.64
C LYS A 905 -4.16 -23.90 -51.91
N TRP A 906 -2.90 -23.44 -52.04
CA TRP A 906 -2.22 -22.74 -53.18
C TRP A 906 -2.07 -21.20 -53.17
N LEU A 907 -0.79 -20.78 -53.27
CA LEU A 907 -0.21 -19.57 -53.91
C LEU A 907 -0.54 -18.14 -53.40
N GLY A 908 0.41 -17.19 -53.42
CA GLY A 908 1.86 -17.32 -53.69
C GLY A 908 2.59 -16.00 -54.01
N THR A 909 3.93 -16.01 -53.88
CA THR A 909 4.91 -14.93 -54.23
C THR A 909 4.84 -13.62 -53.41
N GLY A 910 5.94 -12.94 -53.09
CA GLY A 910 7.38 -13.28 -53.24
C GLY A 910 8.31 -12.05 -53.08
N VAL A 911 9.64 -12.29 -53.11
CA VAL A 911 10.74 -11.30 -53.34
C VAL A 911 11.05 -10.29 -52.19
N ALA A 912 12.30 -10.01 -51.77
CA ALA A 912 13.59 -10.73 -51.89
C ALA A 912 14.71 -10.10 -50.99
N SER A 913 15.74 -10.92 -50.68
CA SER A 913 17.17 -10.53 -50.43
C SER A 913 17.51 -9.71 -49.14
N SER A 914 18.76 -9.69 -48.62
CA SER A 914 20.07 -10.17 -49.14
C SER A 914 21.11 -10.57 -48.06
N SER A 915 21.85 -11.68 -48.30
CA SER A 915 23.28 -11.93 -47.89
C SER A 915 23.68 -11.94 -46.38
N VAL A 916 24.78 -12.54 -45.88
CA VAL A 916 26.05 -13.07 -46.46
C VAL A 916 26.52 -14.35 -45.71
N GLY A 917 26.99 -15.39 -46.43
CA GLY A 917 28.03 -16.39 -46.03
C GLY A 917 27.80 -17.35 -44.82
N GLY A 918 28.31 -18.59 -44.81
CA GLY A 918 28.94 -19.40 -45.88
C GLY A 918 29.75 -20.62 -45.37
N SER A 919 29.55 -21.81 -45.98
CA SER A 919 30.26 -23.11 -45.74
C SER A 919 30.05 -23.76 -44.34
N LEU A 920 30.14 -25.07 -44.09
CA LEU A 920 30.77 -26.22 -44.78
C LEU A 920 29.82 -27.46 -44.93
N GLN A 921 30.35 -28.60 -45.40
CA GLN A 921 29.62 -29.81 -45.88
C GLN A 921 29.54 -30.98 -44.85
N GLY A 922 28.71 -31.99 -45.18
CA GLY A 922 28.44 -33.24 -44.45
C GLY A 922 26.93 -33.41 -44.25
N GLU A 923 26.16 -34.28 -44.91
CA GLU A 923 26.35 -35.72 -45.22
C GLU A 923 26.65 -36.54 -43.94
N MET A 924 25.91 -37.59 -43.58
CA MET A 924 25.11 -38.51 -44.41
C MET A 924 23.84 -39.06 -43.70
N GLU A 925 23.01 -39.75 -44.51
CA GLU A 925 22.04 -40.83 -44.26
C GLU A 925 22.02 -41.58 -42.90
N THR A 926 20.96 -42.28 -42.44
CA THR A 926 19.53 -42.46 -42.80
C THR A 926 18.81 -43.16 -41.62
N ARG A 927 17.44 -43.14 -41.58
CA ARG A 927 16.52 -44.11 -40.91
C ARG A 927 16.83 -44.51 -39.44
N THR A 928 15.89 -44.36 -38.51
CA THR A 928 14.52 -44.90 -38.60
C THR A 928 13.55 -44.06 -37.77
#